data_AF-A0A9J6Z971-F1
#
_entry.id   AF-A0A9J6Z971-F1
#
_cell.length_a   1.000
_cell.length_b   1.000
_cell.length_c   1.000
_cell.angle_alpha   90.00
_cell.angle_beta   90.00
_cell.angle_gamma   90.00
#
_symmetry.space_group_name_H-M   'P 1'
#
loop_
_entity.id
_entity.type
_entity.pdbx_description
1 polymer ?
#
loop_
_entity_poly.entity_id
_entity_poly.type
_entity_poly.pdbx_seq_one_letter_code
_entity_poly.pdbx_strand_id
1 'polypeptide(L)'
;MKKIVGVILVIAMLVLPISFNKVYADMSSEFTYTVSNSTAIITGYTGSSSDIIIPDEIDGYPVTGIGNEAFISKRLTSVIIPEGVLSIGSSAFHSNFLTSVIIPESVTSISDRVFAWNNIVDLVIPNSVTSIGDYAFSSNNLSNVTLSNNITFIGTGAFFMNNLTTIILPSSLTSLSPSVFMSNKLTNVVIPDSVTSIGNGAFHSNELISVTIPDNVTTIEENAFSINNLVDVTIPNSVTTIERDAFSNNKLVNVTIPNSVTSLANSVFSNNELTSITLPNSLTQIGYNTFSYNKLSNVTIPASVTSIGLNAFTYNSLNTITFEGSLTSLDASVIASQTKQEYTFENWYSDELLQAAWDFTSAIDANTTLYAQYTPNTYTISFNSNGGSQVIDLTDINYNTTITEPVAPTKSGYVFGGWYVDQELTTTWNFNTDIVTEDKTLFAKWSLYNPPFVPPYVPPVVEQEVEDTEDIKSENEPEAPVEKYFTDIDGHWAENIINRLAQKGILHGYENGRYGPNDFIQRHHLALLINRLIKFDAIREAVSFEDVPANHPSYSAILNLQQGGVIDGYKNSFHPSGQLTLGELAKILVNAFNIEQANITGENPHWSYLYTQTLSELEIIKEEDIENGVNKPVTRALLADILYRLLQYKQLI
;
A
#
# COMPACT_ATOMS: atom_id res chain seq x y z
N MET A 1 -2.96 -36.95 -0.23
CA MET A 1 -3.11 -37.79 0.98
C MET A 1 -2.37 -37.06 2.11
N LYS A 2 -3.09 -36.68 3.18
CA LYS A 2 -2.69 -35.80 4.32
C LYS A 2 -2.54 -34.31 3.95
N LYS A 3 -3.05 -33.30 4.67
CA LYS A 3 -4.08 -33.16 5.72
C LYS A 3 -4.22 -31.63 5.94
N ILE A 4 -5.22 -30.94 5.39
CA ILE A 4 -5.71 -29.65 5.91
C ILE A 4 -7.23 -29.66 5.71
N VAL A 5 -7.93 -30.03 6.77
CA VAL A 5 -9.37 -29.85 6.92
C VAL A 5 -9.49 -28.58 7.76
N GLY A 6 -9.94 -27.49 7.13
CA GLY A 6 -10.29 -26.26 7.82
C GLY A 6 -11.46 -26.53 8.75
N VAL A 7 -11.24 -26.25 10.03
CA VAL A 7 -12.15 -26.51 11.14
C VAL A 7 -13.43 -25.71 10.96
N ILE A 8 -14.56 -26.39 10.74
CA ILE A 8 -15.88 -25.89 11.11
C ILE A 8 -15.88 -25.83 12.63
N LEU A 9 -15.64 -24.63 13.18
CA LEU A 9 -15.74 -24.38 14.61
C LEU A 9 -17.22 -24.22 14.91
N VAL A 10 -17.89 -25.35 15.17
CA VAL A 10 -19.09 -25.35 16.01
C VAL A 10 -18.61 -24.87 17.38
N ILE A 11 -18.80 -23.59 17.68
CA ILE A 11 -18.71 -23.10 19.05
C ILE A 11 -19.89 -23.73 19.78
N ALA A 12 -19.67 -24.94 20.30
CA ALA A 12 -20.39 -25.39 21.47
C ALA A 12 -20.02 -24.39 22.57
N MET A 13 -20.94 -23.48 22.89
CA MET A 13 -20.85 -22.64 24.07
C MET A 13 -20.58 -23.55 25.27
N LEU A 14 -19.32 -23.61 25.68
CA LEU A 14 -19.00 -23.97 27.05
C LEU A 14 -19.56 -22.82 27.88
N VAL A 15 -20.76 -23.03 28.41
CA VAL A 15 -21.26 -22.28 29.56
C VAL A 15 -20.26 -22.57 30.67
N LEU A 16 -19.22 -21.74 30.79
CA LEU A 16 -18.46 -21.67 32.04
C LEU A 16 -19.50 -21.40 33.13
N PRO A 17 -19.50 -22.14 34.24
CA PRO A 17 -20.48 -21.93 35.29
C PRO A 17 -20.32 -20.49 35.78
N ILE A 18 -21.29 -19.65 35.42
CA ILE A 18 -21.46 -18.33 35.98
C ILE A 18 -21.52 -18.56 37.50
N SER A 19 -20.56 -18.01 38.23
CA SER A 19 -20.60 -17.99 39.68
C SER A 19 -21.91 -17.31 40.09
N PHE A 20 -22.85 -18.10 40.62
CA PHE A 20 -24.12 -17.63 41.16
C PHE A 20 -23.87 -16.75 42.39
N ASN A 21 -23.61 -15.47 42.14
CA ASN A 21 -23.83 -14.39 43.09
C ASN A 21 -24.74 -13.31 42.46
N LYS A 22 -25.55 -13.67 41.46
CA LYS A 22 -26.68 -12.84 41.05
C LYS A 22 -27.79 -13.03 42.08
N VAL A 23 -27.97 -12.01 42.92
CA VAL A 23 -29.11 -11.92 43.84
C VAL A 23 -30.36 -11.74 42.96
N TYR A 24 -31.25 -12.74 42.97
CA TYR A 24 -32.60 -12.60 42.45
C TYR A 24 -33.33 -11.56 43.31
N ALA A 25 -33.32 -10.30 42.90
CA ALA A 25 -34.24 -9.31 43.44
C ALA A 25 -35.66 -9.62 42.95
N ASP A 26 -36.66 -9.32 43.78
CA ASP A 26 -38.08 -9.63 43.57
C ASP A 26 -38.63 -8.88 42.35
N MET A 27 -38.60 -9.56 41.19
CA MET A 27 -38.59 -8.94 39.88
C MET A 27 -39.92 -8.34 39.43
N SER A 28 -41.09 -8.89 39.79
CA SER A 28 -42.35 -8.47 39.17
C SER A 28 -42.73 -7.01 39.42
N SER A 29 -42.41 -6.46 40.60
CA SER A 29 -42.75 -5.07 40.96
C SER A 29 -41.86 -4.00 40.28
N GLU A 30 -40.71 -4.41 39.75
CA GLU A 30 -39.76 -3.51 39.08
C GLU A 30 -40.05 -3.34 37.57
N PHE A 31 -41.03 -4.06 37.02
CA PHE A 31 -41.43 -3.94 35.62
C PHE A 31 -42.82 -3.34 35.49
N THR A 32 -42.98 -2.40 34.56
CA THR A 32 -44.29 -2.04 34.03
C THR A 32 -44.56 -2.90 32.79
N TYR A 33 -45.79 -3.38 32.62
CA TYR A 33 -46.14 -4.28 31.53
C TYR A 33 -47.62 -4.14 31.13
N THR A 34 -47.97 -4.63 29.94
CA THR A 34 -49.35 -4.79 29.48
C THR A 34 -49.64 -6.26 29.18
N VAL A 35 -50.90 -6.66 29.34
CA VAL A 35 -51.35 -8.03 29.03
C VAL A 35 -52.26 -7.98 27.82
N SER A 36 -51.96 -8.78 26.81
CA SER A 36 -52.78 -9.00 25.63
C SER A 36 -52.70 -10.46 25.21
N ASN A 37 -53.83 -11.06 24.82
CA ASN A 37 -53.91 -12.46 24.37
C ASN A 37 -53.27 -13.48 25.34
N SER A 38 -53.42 -13.27 26.66
CA SER A 38 -52.82 -14.12 27.72
C SER A 38 -51.29 -14.11 27.78
N THR A 39 -50.65 -13.07 27.23
CA THR A 39 -49.19 -12.87 27.27
C THR A 39 -48.88 -11.46 27.76
N ALA A 40 -47.70 -11.28 28.37
CA ALA A 40 -47.22 -10.01 28.88
C ALA A 40 -46.17 -9.38 27.94
N ILE A 41 -46.24 -8.06 27.79
CA ILE A 41 -45.22 -7.23 27.13
C ILE A 41 -44.69 -6.22 28.14
N ILE A 42 -43.39 -6.27 28.43
CA ILE A 42 -42.74 -5.31 29.34
C ILE A 42 -42.69 -3.94 28.65
N THR A 43 -43.20 -2.91 29.29
CA THR A 43 -43.20 -1.53 28.79
C THR A 43 -42.21 -0.62 29.51
N GLY A 44 -41.59 -1.08 30.59
CA GLY A 44 -40.66 -0.27 31.37
C GLY A 44 -39.98 -1.02 32.50
N TYR A 45 -38.80 -0.57 32.88
CA TYR A 45 -38.07 -0.97 34.09
C TYR A 45 -37.92 0.20 35.07
N THR A 46 -38.39 0.02 36.30
CA THR A 46 -38.36 1.00 37.39
C THR A 46 -37.40 0.61 38.51
N GLY A 47 -36.84 -0.60 38.45
CA GLY A 47 -35.86 -1.08 39.41
C GLY A 47 -34.53 -0.33 39.34
N SER A 48 -33.66 -0.63 40.30
CA SER A 48 -32.36 0.05 40.47
C SER A 48 -31.15 -0.83 40.15
N SER A 49 -31.36 -2.12 39.87
CA SER A 49 -30.28 -3.04 39.52
C SER A 49 -29.74 -2.74 38.12
N SER A 50 -28.42 -2.78 37.97
CA SER A 50 -27.76 -2.72 36.66
C SER A 50 -27.54 -4.10 36.04
N ASP A 51 -27.65 -5.17 36.82
CA ASP A 51 -27.57 -6.56 36.34
C ASP A 51 -28.93 -7.22 36.54
N ILE A 52 -29.63 -7.47 35.42
CA ILE A 52 -31.02 -7.94 35.46
C ILE A 52 -31.19 -9.24 34.69
N ILE A 53 -32.18 -10.01 35.12
CA ILE A 53 -32.76 -11.10 34.35
C ILE A 53 -34.14 -10.59 33.93
N ILE A 54 -34.66 -10.95 32.76
CA ILE A 54 -36.07 -10.70 32.44
C ILE A 54 -36.85 -11.97 32.85
N PRO A 55 -37.92 -11.86 33.64
CA PRO A 55 -38.66 -13.04 34.08
C PRO A 55 -39.36 -13.72 32.89
N ASP A 56 -39.46 -15.05 32.93
CA ASP A 56 -40.23 -15.84 31.95
C ASP A 56 -41.74 -15.54 32.02
N GLU A 57 -42.23 -15.16 33.21
CA GLU A 57 -43.64 -14.85 33.47
C GLU A 57 -43.77 -13.64 34.42
N ILE A 58 -44.79 -12.81 34.21
CA ILE A 58 -45.19 -11.74 35.14
C ILE A 58 -46.66 -11.93 35.49
N ASP A 59 -46.98 -12.04 36.79
CA ASP A 59 -48.33 -12.26 37.32
C ASP A 59 -49.09 -13.42 36.65
N GLY A 60 -48.35 -14.49 36.32
CA GLY A 60 -48.87 -15.71 35.69
C GLY A 60 -49.05 -15.62 34.17
N TYR A 61 -48.61 -14.52 33.54
CA TYR A 61 -48.62 -14.36 32.08
C TYR A 61 -47.19 -14.53 31.52
N PRO A 62 -46.97 -15.41 30.54
CA PRO A 62 -45.69 -15.52 29.84
C PRO A 62 -45.24 -14.20 29.23
N VAL A 63 -43.98 -13.82 29.45
CA VAL A 63 -43.38 -12.63 28.85
C VAL A 63 -42.95 -12.97 27.44
N THR A 64 -43.68 -12.44 26.46
CA THR A 64 -43.44 -12.71 25.03
C THR A 64 -42.89 -11.51 24.28
N GLY A 65 -42.75 -10.36 24.92
CA GLY A 65 -42.24 -9.17 24.26
C GLY A 65 -41.66 -8.14 25.22
N ILE A 66 -40.74 -7.34 24.68
CA ILE A 66 -40.20 -6.15 25.30
C ILE A 66 -40.63 -4.97 24.42
N GLY A 67 -41.34 -4.02 24.99
CA GLY A 67 -41.84 -2.85 24.30
C GLY A 67 -40.73 -1.85 23.96
N ASN A 68 -41.10 -0.87 23.15
CA ASN A 68 -40.20 0.22 22.78
C ASN A 68 -39.69 0.95 24.03
N GLU A 69 -38.41 1.28 24.04
CA GLU A 69 -37.75 2.06 25.10
C GLU A 69 -37.86 1.49 26.53
N ALA A 70 -38.32 0.24 26.71
CA ALA A 70 -38.62 -0.33 28.03
C ALA A 70 -37.43 -0.27 29.01
N PHE A 71 -36.21 -0.38 28.52
CA PHE A 71 -34.96 -0.33 29.28
C PHE A 71 -34.02 0.80 28.83
N ILE A 72 -34.53 1.87 28.21
CA ILE A 72 -33.69 2.98 27.76
C ILE A 72 -33.01 3.70 28.94
N SER A 73 -31.72 4.00 28.82
CA SER A 73 -30.97 4.82 29.78
C SER A 73 -31.03 4.33 31.23
N LYS A 74 -31.08 3.01 31.44
CA LYS A 74 -31.18 2.38 32.77
C LYS A 74 -29.83 2.05 33.41
N ARG A 75 -28.72 2.38 32.73
CA ARG A 75 -27.36 2.09 33.18
C ARG A 75 -27.12 0.58 33.38
N LEU A 76 -27.82 -0.26 32.63
CA LEU A 76 -27.68 -1.72 32.71
C LEU A 76 -26.28 -2.12 32.26
N THR A 77 -25.62 -2.96 33.03
CA THR A 77 -24.34 -3.60 32.72
C THR A 77 -24.53 -4.99 32.12
N SER A 78 -25.64 -5.67 32.43
CA SER A 78 -26.00 -6.96 31.85
C SER A 78 -27.51 -7.21 31.91
N VAL A 79 -27.99 -7.97 30.92
CA VAL A 79 -29.37 -8.44 30.82
C VAL A 79 -29.38 -9.89 30.36
N ILE A 80 -30.24 -10.72 30.97
CA ILE A 80 -30.59 -12.04 30.44
C ILE A 80 -32.02 -11.96 29.90
N ILE A 81 -32.19 -12.20 28.61
CA ILE A 81 -33.50 -12.21 27.93
C ILE A 81 -33.95 -13.67 27.80
N PRO A 82 -35.14 -14.04 28.27
CA PRO A 82 -35.61 -15.42 28.21
C PRO A 82 -36.04 -15.83 26.80
N GLU A 83 -35.96 -17.14 26.50
CA GLU A 83 -36.35 -17.73 25.20
C GLU A 83 -37.84 -17.57 24.86
N GLY A 84 -38.69 -17.25 25.83
CA GLY A 84 -40.10 -16.93 25.61
C GLY A 84 -40.33 -15.59 24.88
N VAL A 85 -39.33 -14.68 24.87
CA VAL A 85 -39.44 -13.36 24.25
C VAL A 85 -39.37 -13.49 22.73
N LEU A 86 -40.46 -13.13 22.05
CA LEU A 86 -40.59 -13.23 20.60
C LEU A 86 -40.23 -11.91 19.88
N SER A 87 -40.30 -10.78 20.60
CA SER A 87 -40.03 -9.46 20.04
C SER A 87 -39.36 -8.52 21.04
N ILE A 88 -38.44 -7.71 20.53
CA ILE A 88 -37.77 -6.65 21.28
C ILE A 88 -37.98 -5.35 20.51
N GLY A 89 -38.69 -4.40 21.13
CA GLY A 89 -39.10 -3.14 20.53
C GLY A 89 -37.93 -2.20 20.24
N SER A 90 -38.21 -1.17 19.44
CA SER A 90 -37.21 -0.17 19.06
C SER A 90 -36.66 0.55 20.29
N SER A 91 -35.36 0.80 20.29
CA SER A 91 -34.63 1.45 21.39
C SER A 91 -34.77 0.79 22.76
N ALA A 92 -35.24 -0.47 22.85
CA ALA A 92 -35.55 -1.10 24.13
C ALA A 92 -34.38 -1.08 25.11
N PHE A 93 -33.14 -1.33 24.66
CA PHE A 93 -31.93 -1.33 25.48
C PHE A 93 -30.95 -0.20 25.11
N HIS A 94 -31.43 0.85 24.45
CA HIS A 94 -30.62 2.00 24.03
C HIS A 94 -29.99 2.76 25.22
N SER A 95 -28.78 3.28 25.05
CA SER A 95 -28.06 4.11 26.03
C SER A 95 -27.82 3.41 27.38
N ASN A 96 -27.31 2.19 27.35
CA ASN A 96 -26.91 1.46 28.56
C ASN A 96 -25.39 1.21 28.58
N PHE A 97 -24.94 0.32 29.46
CA PHE A 97 -23.54 -0.07 29.60
C PHE A 97 -23.36 -1.58 29.38
N LEU A 98 -24.24 -2.21 28.59
CA LEU A 98 -24.22 -3.65 28.36
C LEU A 98 -22.89 -4.02 27.70
N THR A 99 -22.18 -4.99 28.27
CA THR A 99 -20.92 -5.50 27.71
C THR A 99 -21.11 -6.71 26.80
N SER A 100 -22.26 -7.37 26.93
CA SER A 100 -22.66 -8.54 26.15
C SER A 100 -24.18 -8.63 26.11
N VAL A 101 -24.71 -9.24 25.06
CA VAL A 101 -26.13 -9.62 24.97
C VAL A 101 -26.26 -10.97 24.29
N ILE A 102 -27.19 -11.79 24.78
CA ILE A 102 -27.65 -13.00 24.09
C ILE A 102 -29.03 -12.68 23.54
N ILE A 103 -29.17 -12.78 22.22
CA ILE A 103 -30.45 -12.63 21.54
C ILE A 103 -31.10 -14.02 21.49
N PRO A 104 -32.33 -14.20 21.98
CA PRO A 104 -33.01 -15.49 21.94
C PRO A 104 -33.22 -16.04 20.52
N GLU A 105 -33.23 -17.37 20.36
CA GLU A 105 -33.49 -18.03 19.05
C GLU A 105 -34.95 -17.89 18.59
N SER A 106 -35.84 -17.43 19.47
CA SER A 106 -37.22 -17.06 19.16
C SER A 106 -37.34 -15.73 18.40
N VAL A 107 -36.32 -14.87 18.44
CA VAL A 107 -36.35 -13.54 17.82
C VAL A 107 -36.13 -13.68 16.32
N THR A 108 -37.05 -13.13 15.51
CA THR A 108 -37.00 -13.22 14.03
C THR A 108 -36.53 -11.94 13.34
N SER A 109 -36.56 -10.82 14.05
CA SER A 109 -36.07 -9.52 13.60
C SER A 109 -35.54 -8.69 14.77
N ILE A 110 -34.56 -7.84 14.49
CA ILE A 110 -33.94 -6.94 15.47
C ILE A 110 -34.40 -5.52 15.14
N SER A 111 -35.08 -4.85 16.08
CA SER A 111 -35.67 -3.52 15.85
C SER A 111 -34.63 -2.38 15.85
N ASP A 112 -35.05 -1.21 15.36
CA ASP A 112 -34.20 -0.02 15.28
C ASP A 112 -33.63 0.39 16.64
N ARG A 113 -32.36 0.79 16.67
CA ARG A 113 -31.63 1.33 17.84
C ARG A 113 -31.67 0.44 19.09
N VAL A 114 -32.11 -0.81 18.99
CA VAL A 114 -32.43 -1.64 20.16
C VAL A 114 -31.27 -1.79 21.15
N PHE A 115 -30.03 -1.93 20.67
CA PHE A 115 -28.82 -2.04 21.48
C PHE A 115 -27.80 -0.92 21.19
N ALA A 116 -28.25 0.21 20.63
CA ALA A 116 -27.36 1.33 20.36
C ALA A 116 -26.85 2.00 21.65
N TRP A 117 -25.66 2.59 21.58
CA TRP A 117 -25.01 3.27 22.72
C TRP A 117 -24.85 2.34 23.93
N ASN A 118 -24.10 1.26 23.73
CA ASN A 118 -23.73 0.29 24.75
C ASN A 118 -22.22 0.01 24.68
N ASN A 119 -21.74 -0.99 25.43
CA ASN A 119 -20.33 -1.40 25.47
C ASN A 119 -20.13 -2.82 24.94
N ILE A 120 -21.01 -3.32 24.06
CA ILE A 120 -21.02 -4.72 23.62
C ILE A 120 -19.74 -4.99 22.82
N VAL A 121 -19.03 -6.07 23.15
CA VAL A 121 -17.74 -6.43 22.53
C VAL A 121 -17.87 -7.54 21.49
N ASP A 122 -18.73 -8.52 21.76
CA ASP A 122 -18.97 -9.68 20.90
C ASP A 122 -20.47 -9.89 20.71
N LEU A 123 -20.86 -10.27 19.49
CA LEU A 123 -22.25 -10.45 19.13
C LEU A 123 -22.42 -11.66 18.21
N VAL A 124 -23.37 -12.53 18.57
CA VAL A 124 -23.83 -13.62 17.73
C VAL A 124 -25.29 -13.33 17.39
N ILE A 125 -25.58 -13.18 16.10
CA ILE A 125 -26.95 -13.07 15.62
C ILE A 125 -27.51 -14.48 15.41
N PRO A 126 -28.66 -14.83 16.03
CA PRO A 126 -29.27 -16.15 15.90
C PRO A 126 -29.68 -16.47 14.46
N ASN A 127 -29.80 -17.76 14.15
CA ASN A 127 -30.18 -18.20 12.80
C ASN A 127 -31.64 -17.85 12.45
N SER A 128 -32.48 -17.65 13.44
CA SER A 128 -33.88 -17.21 13.30
C SER A 128 -34.02 -15.79 12.76
N VAL A 129 -33.00 -14.93 12.91
CA VAL A 129 -33.07 -13.52 12.53
C VAL A 129 -32.95 -13.37 11.02
N THR A 130 -33.89 -12.64 10.43
CA THR A 130 -33.95 -12.35 8.99
C THR A 130 -33.67 -10.88 8.66
N SER A 131 -33.82 -9.97 9.63
CA SER A 131 -33.58 -8.55 9.44
C SER A 131 -33.01 -7.86 10.68
N ILE A 132 -32.13 -6.89 10.45
CA ILE A 132 -31.55 -6.00 11.46
C ILE A 132 -31.98 -4.56 11.13
N GLY A 133 -32.60 -3.88 12.09
CA GLY A 133 -33.11 -2.52 11.95
C GLY A 133 -32.02 -1.45 11.97
N ASP A 134 -32.46 -0.21 11.73
CA ASP A 134 -31.59 0.94 11.62
C ASP A 134 -30.89 1.23 12.96
N TYR A 135 -29.57 1.44 12.91
CA TYR A 135 -28.72 1.75 14.06
C TYR A 135 -28.78 0.70 15.18
N ALA A 136 -29.29 -0.52 14.95
CA ALA A 136 -29.57 -1.51 15.99
C ALA A 136 -28.41 -1.76 16.97
N PHE A 137 -27.16 -1.76 16.48
CA PHE A 137 -25.93 -1.98 17.25
C PHE A 137 -24.93 -0.83 17.13
N SER A 138 -25.41 0.37 16.79
CA SER A 138 -24.52 1.53 16.63
C SER A 138 -23.88 1.99 17.95
N SER A 139 -22.69 2.58 17.89
CA SER A 139 -21.95 3.11 19.06
C SER A 139 -21.76 2.05 20.14
N ASN A 140 -21.10 0.94 19.78
CA ASN A 140 -20.70 -0.14 20.67
C ASN A 140 -19.18 -0.37 20.58
N ASN A 141 -18.68 -1.40 21.24
CA ASN A 141 -17.28 -1.82 21.18
C ASN A 141 -17.09 -3.10 20.36
N LEU A 142 -17.99 -3.39 19.41
CA LEU A 142 -18.02 -4.67 18.71
C LEU A 142 -16.71 -4.89 17.97
N SER A 143 -16.03 -5.98 18.29
CA SER A 143 -14.80 -6.43 17.61
C SER A 143 -15.03 -7.70 16.81
N ASN A 144 -15.97 -8.55 17.24
CA ASN A 144 -16.41 -9.74 16.52
C ASN A 144 -17.94 -9.79 16.41
N VAL A 145 -18.43 -9.98 15.20
CA VAL A 145 -19.86 -10.18 14.92
C VAL A 145 -20.02 -11.42 14.05
N THR A 146 -20.85 -12.35 14.49
CA THR A 146 -21.29 -13.48 13.67
C THR A 146 -22.68 -13.20 13.13
N LEU A 147 -22.80 -13.08 11.81
CA LEU A 147 -24.06 -12.90 11.11
C LEU A 147 -24.57 -14.26 10.59
N SER A 148 -25.88 -14.47 10.65
CA SER A 148 -26.55 -15.60 10.02
C SER A 148 -26.71 -15.37 8.51
N ASN A 149 -26.61 -16.44 7.70
CA ASN A 149 -26.89 -16.41 6.26
C ASN A 149 -28.39 -16.25 5.93
N ASN A 150 -29.29 -16.30 6.92
CA ASN A 150 -30.71 -16.05 6.72
C ASN A 150 -31.07 -14.55 6.71
N ILE A 151 -30.11 -13.68 7.04
CA ILE A 151 -30.30 -12.23 7.06
C ILE A 151 -30.39 -11.71 5.63
N THR A 152 -31.52 -11.10 5.30
CA THR A 152 -31.76 -10.51 3.97
C THR A 152 -31.67 -8.99 3.99
N PHE A 153 -31.68 -8.38 5.17
CA PHE A 153 -31.65 -6.93 5.33
C PHE A 153 -30.86 -6.50 6.58
N ILE A 154 -29.98 -5.52 6.41
CA ILE A 154 -29.28 -4.83 7.49
C ILE A 154 -29.49 -3.34 7.31
N GLY A 155 -30.09 -2.70 8.30
CA GLY A 155 -30.53 -1.31 8.26
C GLY A 155 -29.40 -0.29 8.23
N THR A 156 -29.79 0.96 7.99
CA THR A 156 -28.93 2.14 7.97
C THR A 156 -28.15 2.25 9.28
N GLY A 157 -26.83 2.36 9.20
CA GLY A 157 -25.98 2.54 10.38
C GLY A 157 -26.03 1.40 11.40
N ALA A 158 -26.54 0.20 11.05
CA ALA A 158 -26.76 -0.88 12.02
C ALA A 158 -25.51 -1.21 12.84
N PHE A 159 -24.32 -1.12 12.26
CA PHE A 159 -23.02 -1.33 12.92
C PHE A 159 -22.13 -0.08 12.93
N PHE A 160 -22.71 1.12 12.80
CA PHE A 160 -22.00 2.40 12.84
C PHE A 160 -21.24 2.61 14.16
N MET A 161 -20.01 3.16 14.11
CA MET A 161 -19.18 3.45 15.29
C MET A 161 -18.95 2.21 16.18
N ASN A 162 -18.13 1.29 15.67
CA ASN A 162 -17.72 0.06 16.37
C ASN A 162 -16.20 -0.17 16.16
N ASN A 163 -15.68 -1.32 16.60
CA ASN A 163 -14.28 -1.71 16.51
C ASN A 163 -14.07 -2.92 15.58
N LEU A 164 -14.96 -3.13 14.59
CA LEU A 164 -14.89 -4.31 13.72
C LEU A 164 -13.64 -4.24 12.86
N THR A 165 -12.82 -5.30 12.89
CA THR A 165 -11.64 -5.43 12.02
C THR A 165 -11.89 -6.28 10.78
N THR A 166 -12.88 -7.16 10.88
CA THR A 166 -13.38 -8.02 9.80
C THR A 166 -14.88 -8.22 9.95
N ILE A 167 -15.55 -8.55 8.85
CA ILE A 167 -16.96 -8.97 8.87
C ILE A 167 -17.21 -9.93 7.70
N ILE A 168 -17.99 -10.99 7.94
CA ILE A 168 -18.50 -11.87 6.89
C ILE A 168 -19.94 -11.45 6.63
N LEU A 169 -20.18 -10.92 5.42
CA LEU A 169 -21.51 -10.46 5.02
C LEU A 169 -22.37 -11.65 4.55
N PRO A 170 -23.66 -11.72 4.93
CA PRO A 170 -24.59 -12.73 4.46
C PRO A 170 -24.71 -12.71 2.93
N SER A 171 -24.63 -13.88 2.29
CA SER A 171 -24.69 -14.00 0.83
C SER A 171 -26.06 -13.68 0.23
N SER A 172 -27.08 -13.45 1.06
CA SER A 172 -28.46 -13.11 0.68
C SER A 172 -28.71 -11.60 0.61
N LEU A 173 -27.74 -10.75 0.98
CA LEU A 173 -27.91 -9.30 0.92
C LEU A 173 -28.00 -8.81 -0.52
N THR A 174 -29.03 -8.02 -0.82
CA THR A 174 -29.21 -7.41 -2.16
C THR A 174 -28.68 -5.98 -2.24
N SER A 175 -28.47 -5.33 -1.10
CA SER A 175 -27.88 -4.00 -1.00
C SER A 175 -27.13 -3.84 0.32
N LEU A 176 -26.24 -2.85 0.36
CA LEU A 176 -25.65 -2.35 1.60
C LEU A 176 -26.28 -1.00 1.93
N SER A 177 -26.94 -0.92 3.09
CA SER A 177 -27.62 0.29 3.53
C SER A 177 -26.64 1.43 3.85
N PRO A 178 -27.09 2.70 3.81
CA PRO A 178 -26.25 3.83 4.16
C PRO A 178 -25.58 3.68 5.54
N SER A 179 -24.31 4.06 5.62
CA SER A 179 -23.50 4.09 6.84
C SER A 179 -23.41 2.77 7.61
N VAL A 180 -23.81 1.63 7.03
CA VAL A 180 -23.99 0.35 7.74
C VAL A 180 -22.76 -0.08 8.55
N PHE A 181 -21.55 0.14 8.02
CA PHE A 181 -20.27 -0.13 8.68
C PHE A 181 -19.39 1.14 8.84
N MET A 182 -19.97 2.33 8.79
CA MET A 182 -19.21 3.57 8.91
C MET A 182 -18.51 3.69 10.29
N SER A 183 -17.31 4.26 10.32
CA SER A 183 -16.52 4.47 11.54
C SER A 183 -16.20 3.15 12.27
N ASN A 184 -15.60 2.21 11.55
CA ASN A 184 -15.08 0.94 12.07
C ASN A 184 -13.57 0.83 11.81
N LYS A 185 -12.99 -0.36 11.99
CA LYS A 185 -11.57 -0.64 11.75
C LYS A 185 -11.39 -1.74 10.69
N LEU A 186 -12.35 -1.86 9.77
CA LEU A 186 -12.36 -2.95 8.80
C LEU A 186 -11.14 -2.82 7.90
N THR A 187 -10.34 -3.88 7.79
CA THR A 187 -9.14 -3.89 6.95
C THR A 187 -9.39 -4.50 5.57
N ASN A 188 -10.38 -5.39 5.48
CA ASN A 188 -10.82 -6.04 4.24
C ASN A 188 -12.30 -6.40 4.35
N VAL A 189 -13.02 -6.33 3.23
CA VAL A 189 -14.41 -6.76 3.11
C VAL A 189 -14.62 -7.44 1.76
N VAL A 190 -15.33 -8.57 1.78
CA VAL A 190 -15.87 -9.21 0.57
C VAL A 190 -17.35 -8.86 0.50
N ILE A 191 -17.73 -8.08 -0.51
CA ILE A 191 -19.13 -7.73 -0.76
C ILE A 191 -19.77 -8.91 -1.51
N PRO A 192 -20.95 -9.41 -1.08
CA PRO A 192 -21.61 -10.54 -1.73
C PRO A 192 -22.02 -10.23 -3.18
N ASP A 193 -21.92 -11.24 -4.06
CA ASP A 193 -22.28 -11.10 -5.50
C ASP A 193 -23.73 -10.70 -5.75
N SER A 194 -24.63 -10.95 -4.79
CA SER A 194 -26.04 -10.55 -4.86
C SER A 194 -26.28 -9.05 -4.68
N VAL A 195 -25.28 -8.30 -4.22
CA VAL A 195 -25.39 -6.86 -3.97
C VAL A 195 -25.41 -6.08 -5.28
N THR A 196 -26.40 -5.20 -5.43
CA THR A 196 -26.55 -4.33 -6.62
C THR A 196 -26.29 -2.86 -6.34
N SER A 197 -26.32 -2.43 -5.07
CA SER A 197 -26.05 -1.06 -4.65
C SER A 197 -25.28 -1.01 -3.32
N ILE A 198 -24.32 -0.08 -3.26
CA ILE A 198 -23.51 0.24 -2.08
C ILE A 198 -23.92 1.64 -1.61
N GLY A 199 -24.63 1.70 -0.49
CA GLY A 199 -25.24 2.92 0.02
C GLY A 199 -24.26 3.96 0.55
N ASN A 200 -24.76 5.19 0.69
CA ASN A 200 -24.02 6.35 1.15
C ASN A 200 -23.19 6.06 2.42
N GLY A 201 -21.87 6.22 2.32
CA GLY A 201 -20.94 6.01 3.42
C GLY A 201 -20.90 4.59 3.99
N ALA A 202 -21.36 3.56 3.27
CA ALA A 202 -21.46 2.18 3.78
C ALA A 202 -20.17 1.69 4.48
N PHE A 203 -18.99 2.06 3.95
CA PHE A 203 -17.67 1.77 4.53
C PHE A 203 -16.83 3.02 4.81
N HIS A 204 -17.46 4.18 4.97
CA HIS A 204 -16.75 5.43 5.26
C HIS A 204 -15.98 5.37 6.60
N SER A 205 -14.78 5.95 6.67
CA SER A 205 -13.95 6.00 7.88
C SER A 205 -13.65 4.59 8.43
N ASN A 206 -12.95 3.81 7.63
CA ASN A 206 -12.46 2.47 7.97
C ASN A 206 -10.95 2.38 7.70
N GLU A 207 -10.40 1.17 7.79
CA GLU A 207 -8.98 0.91 7.54
C GLU A 207 -8.78 0.02 6.29
N LEU A 208 -9.73 0.02 5.35
CA LEU A 208 -9.75 -0.92 4.22
C LEU A 208 -8.49 -0.74 3.37
N ILE A 209 -7.73 -1.80 3.16
CA ILE A 209 -6.56 -1.81 2.27
C ILE A 209 -6.97 -2.29 0.87
N SER A 210 -7.99 -3.15 0.81
CA SER A 210 -8.57 -3.65 -0.44
C SER A 210 -10.08 -3.84 -0.31
N VAL A 211 -10.77 -3.78 -1.45
CA VAL A 211 -12.17 -4.15 -1.58
C VAL A 211 -12.41 -4.81 -2.93
N THR A 212 -13.23 -5.86 -2.95
CA THR A 212 -13.76 -6.44 -4.19
C THR A 212 -15.20 -5.97 -4.37
N ILE A 213 -15.45 -5.21 -5.45
CA ILE A 213 -16.78 -4.73 -5.83
C ILE A 213 -17.36 -5.73 -6.84
N PRO A 214 -18.51 -6.35 -6.57
CA PRO A 214 -19.10 -7.35 -7.46
C PRO A 214 -19.60 -6.78 -8.80
N ASP A 215 -19.57 -7.61 -9.83
CA ASP A 215 -20.01 -7.28 -11.20
C ASP A 215 -21.52 -6.98 -11.34
N ASN A 216 -22.31 -7.14 -10.27
CA ASN A 216 -23.73 -6.78 -10.25
C ASN A 216 -23.99 -5.39 -9.67
N VAL A 217 -22.96 -4.72 -9.13
CA VAL A 217 -23.10 -3.37 -8.57
C VAL A 217 -23.25 -2.36 -9.70
N THR A 218 -24.34 -1.59 -9.69
CA THR A 218 -24.59 -0.53 -10.69
C THR A 218 -24.30 0.87 -10.16
N THR A 219 -24.36 1.04 -8.84
CA THR A 219 -24.25 2.34 -8.18
C THR A 219 -23.30 2.25 -6.98
N ILE A 220 -22.36 3.19 -6.93
CA ILE A 220 -21.51 3.46 -5.76
C ILE A 220 -21.87 4.86 -5.26
N GLU A 221 -22.61 4.92 -4.16
CA GLU A 221 -23.15 6.18 -3.63
C GLU A 221 -22.09 7.02 -2.92
N GLU A 222 -22.49 8.24 -2.55
CA GLU A 222 -21.60 9.23 -1.94
C GLU A 222 -20.84 8.66 -0.72
N ASN A 223 -19.55 8.99 -0.62
CA ASN A 223 -18.65 8.58 0.47
C ASN A 223 -18.51 7.07 0.71
N ALA A 224 -19.06 6.19 -0.15
CA ALA A 224 -19.16 4.75 0.11
C ALA A 224 -17.86 4.10 0.62
N PHE A 225 -16.71 4.50 0.06
CA PHE A 225 -15.36 4.03 0.41
C PHE A 225 -14.41 5.16 0.84
N SER A 226 -14.93 6.33 1.21
CA SER A 226 -14.10 7.48 1.60
C SER A 226 -13.44 7.28 2.96
N ILE A 227 -12.26 7.89 3.17
CA ILE A 227 -11.46 7.81 4.40
C ILE A 227 -11.13 6.34 4.72
N ASN A 228 -10.28 5.76 3.89
CA ASN A 228 -9.79 4.38 4.00
C ASN A 228 -8.29 4.32 3.64
N ASN A 229 -7.72 3.13 3.55
CA ASN A 229 -6.33 2.88 3.15
C ASN A 229 -6.23 2.16 1.80
N LEU A 230 -7.24 2.28 0.92
CA LEU A 230 -7.29 1.50 -0.32
C LEU A 230 -6.11 1.86 -1.19
N VAL A 231 -5.31 0.86 -1.58
CA VAL A 231 -4.15 1.04 -2.47
C VAL A 231 -4.48 0.79 -3.94
N ASP A 232 -5.53 -0.01 -4.17
CA ASP A 232 -6.05 -0.35 -5.48
C ASP A 232 -7.57 -0.61 -5.38
N VAL A 233 -8.28 -0.39 -6.48
CA VAL A 233 -9.70 -0.73 -6.61
C VAL A 233 -10.03 -1.05 -8.08
N THR A 234 -10.69 -2.18 -8.29
CA THR A 234 -11.30 -2.52 -9.58
C THR A 234 -12.77 -2.12 -9.54
N ILE A 235 -13.15 -1.15 -10.38
CA ILE A 235 -14.54 -0.73 -10.54
C ILE A 235 -15.15 -1.54 -11.71
N PRO A 236 -16.17 -2.37 -11.48
CA PRO A 236 -16.70 -3.25 -12.52
C PRO A 236 -17.46 -2.47 -13.59
N ASN A 237 -17.50 -3.04 -14.81
CA ASN A 237 -18.17 -2.42 -15.98
C ASN A 237 -19.69 -2.27 -15.82
N SER A 238 -20.29 -2.90 -14.82
CA SER A 238 -21.69 -2.72 -14.44
C SER A 238 -21.97 -1.36 -13.80
N VAL A 239 -20.95 -0.72 -13.22
CA VAL A 239 -21.10 0.57 -12.51
C VAL A 239 -21.33 1.66 -13.54
N THR A 240 -22.50 2.31 -13.45
CA THR A 240 -22.84 3.47 -14.30
C THR A 240 -22.70 4.79 -13.56
N THR A 241 -22.76 4.76 -12.22
CA THR A 241 -22.77 5.94 -11.37
C THR A 241 -21.78 5.79 -10.22
N ILE A 242 -20.85 6.75 -10.12
CA ILE A 242 -19.95 6.93 -8.98
C ILE A 242 -20.19 8.33 -8.43
N GLU A 243 -20.72 8.42 -7.22
CA GLU A 243 -21.17 9.67 -6.63
C GLU A 243 -20.06 10.40 -5.84
N ARG A 244 -20.42 11.58 -5.31
CA ARG A 244 -19.51 12.50 -4.64
C ARG A 244 -18.64 11.78 -3.60
N ASP A 245 -17.34 12.08 -3.60
CA ASP A 245 -16.38 11.60 -2.61
C ASP A 245 -16.26 10.07 -2.48
N ALA A 246 -16.85 9.26 -3.38
CA ALA A 246 -16.97 7.81 -3.20
C ALA A 246 -15.64 7.09 -2.87
N PHE A 247 -14.52 7.55 -3.44
CA PHE A 247 -13.18 7.02 -3.21
C PHE A 247 -12.20 8.08 -2.69
N SER A 248 -12.67 9.18 -2.09
CA SER A 248 -11.80 10.24 -1.58
C SER A 248 -11.03 9.82 -0.32
N ASN A 249 -9.89 10.46 -0.05
CA ASN A 249 -9.09 10.23 1.16
C ASN A 249 -8.68 8.74 1.30
N ASN A 250 -8.01 8.23 0.27
CA ASN A 250 -7.50 6.87 0.18
C ASN A 250 -6.01 6.89 -0.19
N LYS A 251 -5.44 5.73 -0.53
CA LYS A 251 -4.04 5.57 -0.96
C LYS A 251 -3.93 5.01 -2.38
N LEU A 252 -4.97 5.23 -3.21
CA LEU A 252 -5.05 4.63 -4.54
C LEU A 252 -3.89 5.13 -5.38
N VAL A 253 -3.07 4.21 -5.89
CA VAL A 253 -1.95 4.55 -6.79
C VAL A 253 -2.39 4.52 -8.25
N ASN A 254 -3.36 3.66 -8.56
CA ASN A 254 -4.01 3.56 -9.87
C ASN A 254 -5.51 3.33 -9.67
N VAL A 255 -6.29 3.70 -10.69
CA VAL A 255 -7.70 3.29 -10.80
C VAL A 255 -8.05 3.13 -12.28
N THR A 256 -8.77 2.06 -12.60
CA THR A 256 -9.39 1.89 -13.91
C THR A 256 -10.85 2.31 -13.83
N ILE A 257 -11.20 3.39 -14.52
CA ILE A 257 -12.57 3.86 -14.61
C ILE A 257 -13.23 3.17 -15.82
N PRO A 258 -14.32 2.42 -15.63
CA PRO A 258 -14.92 1.65 -16.72
C PRO A 258 -15.61 2.55 -17.74
N ASN A 259 -15.71 2.07 -18.98
CA ASN A 259 -16.36 2.80 -20.09
C ASN A 259 -17.87 3.03 -19.89
N SER A 260 -18.49 2.35 -18.92
CA SER A 260 -19.87 2.58 -18.52
C SER A 260 -20.07 3.92 -17.78
N VAL A 261 -19.01 4.51 -17.23
CA VAL A 261 -19.06 5.77 -16.48
C VAL A 261 -18.99 6.95 -17.43
N THR A 262 -20.10 7.69 -17.56
CA THR A 262 -20.21 8.86 -18.44
C THR A 262 -19.94 10.19 -17.76
N SER A 263 -19.87 10.22 -16.42
CA SER A 263 -19.60 11.41 -15.63
C SER A 263 -18.94 11.03 -14.31
N LEU A 264 -17.96 11.82 -13.88
CA LEU A 264 -17.37 11.73 -12.54
C LEU A 264 -17.92 12.86 -11.67
N ALA A 265 -18.51 12.51 -10.53
CA ALA A 265 -18.99 13.46 -9.55
C ALA A 265 -17.84 14.21 -8.85
N ASN A 266 -18.20 15.15 -7.98
CA ASN A 266 -17.23 15.96 -7.25
C ASN A 266 -16.35 15.09 -6.33
N SER A 267 -15.05 15.40 -6.29
CA SER A 267 -14.08 14.86 -5.34
C SER A 267 -13.91 13.34 -5.34
N VAL A 268 -14.45 12.61 -6.33
CA VAL A 268 -14.53 11.13 -6.34
C VAL A 268 -13.18 10.46 -6.02
N PHE A 269 -12.08 10.95 -6.60
CA PHE A 269 -10.73 10.44 -6.39
C PHE A 269 -9.81 11.48 -5.73
N SER A 270 -10.37 12.45 -5.00
CA SER A 270 -9.56 13.47 -4.32
C SER A 270 -8.78 12.89 -3.14
N ASN A 271 -7.63 13.48 -2.83
CA ASN A 271 -6.75 13.06 -1.73
C ASN A 271 -6.40 11.57 -1.81
N ASN A 272 -5.72 11.20 -2.89
CA ASN A 272 -5.22 9.86 -3.19
C ASN A 272 -3.73 9.94 -3.58
N GLU A 273 -3.17 8.82 -4.05
CA GLU A 273 -1.77 8.70 -4.42
C GLU A 273 -1.60 8.44 -5.92
N LEU A 274 -2.60 8.82 -6.75
CA LEU A 274 -2.66 8.45 -8.15
C LEU A 274 -1.48 9.04 -8.91
N THR A 275 -0.64 8.19 -9.50
CA THR A 275 0.50 8.64 -10.33
C THR A 275 0.13 8.80 -11.80
N SER A 276 -0.89 8.09 -12.23
CA SER A 276 -1.45 8.11 -13.58
C SER A 276 -2.93 7.82 -13.56
N ILE A 277 -3.65 8.29 -14.57
CA ILE A 277 -5.06 7.98 -14.78
C ILE A 277 -5.35 7.78 -16.27
N THR A 278 -6.17 6.79 -16.58
CA THR A 278 -6.77 6.62 -17.90
C THR A 278 -8.25 6.93 -17.80
N LEU A 279 -8.68 8.00 -18.48
CA LEU A 279 -10.09 8.41 -18.53
C LEU A 279 -10.78 7.70 -19.70
N PRO A 280 -12.01 7.18 -19.52
CA PRO A 280 -12.71 6.48 -20.60
C PRO A 280 -13.22 7.44 -21.67
N ASN A 281 -13.24 6.99 -22.92
CA ASN A 281 -13.70 7.78 -24.09
C ASN A 281 -15.20 8.09 -24.08
N SER A 282 -15.95 7.54 -23.13
CA SER A 282 -17.37 7.84 -22.89
C SER A 282 -17.57 8.98 -21.89
N LEU A 283 -16.51 9.44 -21.23
CA LEU A 283 -16.59 10.44 -20.17
C LEU A 283 -16.94 11.81 -20.75
N THR A 284 -18.04 12.40 -20.27
CA THR A 284 -18.52 13.71 -20.75
C THR A 284 -18.28 14.84 -19.76
N GLN A 285 -18.14 14.53 -18.47
CA GLN A 285 -18.04 15.51 -17.40
C GLN A 285 -17.09 15.04 -16.29
N ILE A 286 -16.26 15.96 -15.81
CA ILE A 286 -15.37 15.78 -14.66
C ILE A 286 -15.80 16.79 -13.59
N GLY A 287 -16.14 16.34 -12.40
CA GLY A 287 -16.63 17.19 -11.30
C GLY A 287 -15.56 18.06 -10.64
N TYR A 288 -16.01 18.93 -9.74
CA TYR A 288 -15.15 19.75 -8.87
C TYR A 288 -14.20 18.87 -8.05
N ASN A 289 -12.92 19.26 -7.91
CA ASN A 289 -11.90 18.54 -7.12
C ASN A 289 -11.67 17.05 -7.48
N THR A 290 -12.20 16.53 -8.60
CA THR A 290 -12.29 15.07 -8.86
C THR A 290 -10.97 14.32 -8.64
N PHE A 291 -9.85 14.89 -9.10
CA PHE A 291 -8.50 14.32 -8.96
C PHE A 291 -7.57 15.25 -8.17
N SER A 292 -8.10 16.14 -7.32
CA SER A 292 -7.26 17.03 -6.53
C SER A 292 -6.46 16.26 -5.46
N TYR A 293 -5.31 16.78 -5.04
CA TYR A 293 -4.43 16.15 -4.04
C TYR A 293 -4.06 14.72 -4.44
N ASN A 294 -3.34 14.60 -5.55
CA ASN A 294 -2.84 13.34 -6.10
C ASN A 294 -1.38 13.53 -6.54
N LYS A 295 -0.81 12.54 -7.26
CA LYS A 295 0.57 12.57 -7.77
C LYS A 295 0.62 12.46 -9.30
N LEU A 296 -0.44 12.89 -9.99
CA LEU A 296 -0.54 12.74 -11.44
C LEU A 296 0.56 13.55 -12.10
N SER A 297 1.31 12.91 -12.99
CA SER A 297 2.40 13.55 -13.73
C SER A 297 1.98 14.05 -15.11
N ASN A 298 1.04 13.37 -15.76
CA ASN A 298 0.46 13.79 -17.04
C ASN A 298 -0.99 13.31 -17.09
N VAL A 299 -1.86 14.04 -17.79
CA VAL A 299 -3.27 13.65 -17.99
C VAL A 299 -3.68 13.90 -19.43
N THR A 300 -4.41 12.95 -20.00
CA THR A 300 -5.12 13.12 -21.27
C THR A 300 -6.62 13.18 -21.01
N ILE A 301 -7.23 14.29 -21.40
CA ILE A 301 -8.67 14.55 -21.34
C ILE A 301 -9.30 14.06 -22.66
N PRO A 302 -10.19 13.06 -22.62
CA PRO A 302 -10.80 12.49 -23.84
C PRO A 302 -11.65 13.51 -24.60
N ALA A 303 -11.77 13.31 -25.91
CA ALA A 303 -12.50 14.22 -26.79
C ALA A 303 -14.01 14.36 -26.47
N SER A 304 -14.57 13.40 -25.73
CA SER A 304 -15.96 13.41 -25.28
C SER A 304 -16.24 14.37 -24.12
N VAL A 305 -15.21 14.83 -23.40
CA VAL A 305 -15.37 15.69 -22.23
C VAL A 305 -15.76 17.10 -22.67
N THR A 306 -16.90 17.59 -22.17
CA THR A 306 -17.43 18.92 -22.50
C THR A 306 -17.41 19.89 -21.33
N SER A 307 -17.15 19.41 -20.11
CA SER A 307 -17.10 20.22 -18.90
C SER A 307 -16.14 19.63 -17.87
N ILE A 308 -15.35 20.50 -17.23
CA ILE A 308 -14.41 20.17 -16.16
C ILE A 308 -14.65 21.13 -15.00
N GLY A 309 -14.92 20.59 -13.82
CA GLY A 309 -15.16 21.36 -12.61
C GLY A 309 -13.89 22.04 -12.09
N LEU A 310 -14.09 23.13 -11.34
CA LEU A 310 -12.99 23.87 -10.72
C LEU A 310 -12.12 22.94 -9.87
N ASN A 311 -10.82 23.23 -9.82
CA ASN A 311 -9.83 22.49 -9.04
C ASN A 311 -9.73 20.98 -9.36
N ALA A 312 -10.29 20.49 -10.47
CA ALA A 312 -10.33 19.05 -10.77
C ALA A 312 -8.95 18.38 -10.75
N PHE A 313 -7.88 19.10 -11.10
CA PHE A 313 -6.51 18.59 -11.19
C PHE A 313 -5.50 19.44 -10.39
N THR A 314 -5.93 20.12 -9.32
CA THR A 314 -5.01 20.86 -8.43
C THR A 314 -4.32 19.94 -7.43
N TYR A 315 -3.20 20.40 -6.89
CA TYR A 315 -2.33 19.65 -5.97
C TYR A 315 -1.94 18.27 -6.54
N ASN A 316 -1.55 18.27 -7.81
CA ASN A 316 -0.90 17.16 -8.52
C ASN A 316 0.53 17.53 -8.87
N SER A 317 1.26 16.70 -9.63
CA SER A 317 2.62 17.00 -10.11
C SER A 317 2.66 17.10 -11.64
N LEU A 318 1.62 17.69 -12.25
CA LEU A 318 1.44 17.64 -13.71
C LEU A 318 2.59 18.36 -14.43
N ASN A 319 3.26 17.68 -15.35
CA ASN A 319 4.15 18.29 -16.33
C ASN A 319 3.34 18.72 -17.56
N THR A 320 2.35 17.90 -17.96
CA THR A 320 1.46 18.23 -19.07
C THR A 320 0.00 17.85 -18.81
N ILE A 321 -0.90 18.52 -19.51
CA ILE A 321 -2.30 18.10 -19.69
C ILE A 321 -2.68 18.25 -21.16
N THR A 322 -3.16 17.17 -21.77
CA THR A 322 -3.55 17.12 -23.18
C THR A 322 -5.06 17.01 -23.30
N PHE A 323 -5.67 17.80 -24.18
CA PHE A 323 -7.09 17.78 -24.49
C PHE A 323 -7.27 17.23 -25.91
N GLU A 324 -7.87 16.05 -26.05
CA GLU A 324 -8.10 15.47 -27.38
C GLU A 324 -9.24 16.18 -28.13
N GLY A 325 -10.20 16.75 -27.39
CA GLY A 325 -11.33 17.51 -27.90
C GLY A 325 -11.23 18.99 -27.57
N SER A 326 -12.23 19.75 -28.03
CA SER A 326 -12.32 21.19 -27.79
C SER A 326 -13.19 21.52 -26.57
N LEU A 327 -12.81 22.58 -25.84
CA LEU A 327 -13.63 23.18 -24.77
C LEU A 327 -13.86 24.66 -25.07
N THR A 328 -15.07 25.17 -24.81
CA THR A 328 -15.40 26.59 -25.02
C THR A 328 -14.58 27.53 -24.13
N SER A 329 -14.17 27.04 -22.96
CA SER A 329 -13.36 27.76 -21.98
C SER A 329 -12.79 26.76 -20.97
N LEU A 330 -11.64 27.08 -20.40
CA LEU A 330 -11.05 26.36 -19.27
C LEU A 330 -10.77 27.36 -18.14
N ASP A 331 -11.46 27.21 -17.01
CA ASP A 331 -11.17 28.03 -15.84
C ASP A 331 -9.76 27.71 -15.31
N ALA A 332 -8.95 28.73 -15.04
CA ALA A 332 -7.57 28.55 -14.58
C ALA A 332 -7.48 27.66 -13.34
N SER A 333 -8.45 27.74 -12.44
CA SER A 333 -8.48 26.95 -11.20
C SER A 333 -8.52 25.44 -11.45
N VAL A 334 -8.93 24.97 -12.63
CA VAL A 334 -8.91 23.53 -12.97
C VAL A 334 -7.52 22.94 -12.79
N ILE A 335 -6.47 23.72 -13.11
CA ILE A 335 -5.06 23.28 -13.12
C ILE A 335 -4.09 24.24 -12.40
N ALA A 336 -4.57 25.30 -11.75
CA ALA A 336 -3.75 26.43 -11.27
C ALA A 336 -2.70 26.11 -10.18
N SER A 337 -2.89 25.06 -9.40
CA SER A 337 -2.00 24.76 -8.26
C SER A 337 -1.38 23.39 -8.45
N GLN A 338 -0.11 23.31 -8.84
CA GLN A 338 0.63 22.05 -8.88
C GLN A 338 1.67 21.99 -7.76
N THR A 339 1.90 20.79 -7.26
CA THR A 339 2.84 20.42 -6.21
C THR A 339 3.84 19.44 -6.77
N LYS A 340 5.11 19.84 -6.84
CA LYS A 340 6.22 18.97 -7.24
C LYS A 340 7.32 19.13 -6.20
N GLN A 341 7.75 18.02 -5.61
CA GLN A 341 8.71 18.05 -4.51
C GLN A 341 10.00 18.77 -4.92
N GLU A 342 10.44 19.75 -4.12
CA GLU A 342 11.57 20.64 -4.39
C GLU A 342 11.47 21.58 -5.60
N TYR A 343 10.25 21.83 -6.08
CA TYR A 343 9.97 22.82 -7.11
C TYR A 343 8.77 23.70 -6.75
N THR A 344 8.82 24.95 -7.20
CA THR A 344 7.70 25.89 -7.16
C THR A 344 7.02 25.94 -8.52
N PHE A 345 5.70 25.75 -8.56
CA PHE A 345 4.90 25.88 -9.79
C PHE A 345 4.74 27.36 -10.15
N GLU A 346 5.00 27.70 -11.42
CA GLU A 346 4.94 29.09 -11.91
C GLU A 346 3.66 29.34 -12.72
N ASN A 347 3.55 28.72 -13.89
CA ASN A 347 2.45 28.94 -14.82
C ASN A 347 2.32 27.81 -15.86
N TRP A 348 1.27 27.87 -16.68
CA TRP A 348 1.04 27.00 -17.83
C TRP A 348 1.42 27.67 -19.14
N TYR A 349 1.88 26.88 -20.11
CA TYR A 349 2.36 27.30 -21.42
C TYR A 349 1.73 26.47 -22.53
N SER A 350 1.59 27.05 -23.72
CA SER A 350 1.05 26.37 -24.92
C SER A 350 2.09 25.60 -25.72
N ASP A 351 3.38 25.74 -25.37
CA ASP A 351 4.49 25.12 -26.07
C ASP A 351 5.48 24.47 -25.09
N GLU A 352 6.13 23.41 -25.57
CA GLU A 352 7.10 22.62 -24.80
C GLU A 352 8.34 23.42 -24.37
N LEU A 353 8.70 24.47 -25.11
CA LEU A 353 9.84 25.33 -24.79
C LEU A 353 9.51 26.40 -23.75
N LEU A 354 8.27 26.43 -23.24
CA LEU A 354 7.78 27.36 -22.22
C LEU A 354 7.96 28.84 -22.62
N GLN A 355 7.66 29.18 -23.88
CA GLN A 355 7.84 30.55 -24.41
C GLN A 355 6.52 31.34 -24.46
N ALA A 356 5.40 30.67 -24.68
CA ALA A 356 4.07 31.26 -24.80
C ALA A 356 3.19 30.84 -23.63
N ALA A 357 3.10 31.70 -22.61
CA ALA A 357 2.21 31.49 -21.47
C ALA A 357 0.75 31.33 -21.96
N TRP A 358 0.03 30.38 -21.36
CA TRP A 358 -1.35 30.09 -21.71
C TRP A 358 -2.29 31.21 -21.26
N ASP A 359 -3.17 31.63 -22.17
CA ASP A 359 -4.24 32.59 -21.88
C ASP A 359 -5.53 31.83 -21.55
N PHE A 360 -5.90 31.78 -20.28
CA PHE A 360 -7.12 31.12 -19.80
C PHE A 360 -8.44 31.80 -20.25
N THR A 361 -8.37 32.91 -20.99
CA THR A 361 -9.54 33.47 -21.69
C THR A 361 -9.77 32.85 -23.07
N SER A 362 -8.78 32.09 -23.58
CA SER A 362 -8.88 31.38 -24.86
C SER A 362 -9.65 30.07 -24.73
N ALA A 363 -10.30 29.68 -25.83
CA ALA A 363 -10.88 28.34 -25.97
C ALA A 363 -9.77 27.29 -26.09
N ILE A 364 -10.08 26.04 -25.74
CA ILE A 364 -9.19 24.90 -25.96
C ILE A 364 -9.57 24.26 -27.28
N ASP A 365 -8.62 24.19 -28.22
CA ASP A 365 -8.79 23.46 -29.48
C ASP A 365 -8.46 21.97 -29.31
N ALA A 366 -8.96 21.13 -30.21
CA ALA A 366 -8.66 19.70 -30.19
C ALA A 366 -7.16 19.43 -30.36
N ASN A 367 -6.65 18.46 -29.58
CA ASN A 367 -5.24 18.08 -29.49
C ASN A 367 -4.33 19.18 -28.89
N THR A 368 -4.89 20.08 -28.09
CA THR A 368 -4.10 21.08 -27.34
C THR A 368 -3.38 20.39 -26.18
N THR A 369 -2.08 20.67 -26.01
CA THR A 369 -1.33 20.27 -24.81
C THR A 369 -0.83 21.50 -24.09
N LEU A 370 -1.07 21.59 -22.78
CA LEU A 370 -0.52 22.61 -21.92
C LEU A 370 0.65 22.04 -21.12
N TYR A 371 1.69 22.84 -20.94
CA TYR A 371 2.94 22.47 -20.28
C TYR A 371 3.12 23.30 -19.00
N ALA A 372 3.40 22.64 -17.88
CA ALA A 372 3.63 23.30 -16.61
C ALA A 372 5.09 23.74 -16.47
N GLN A 373 5.29 24.98 -16.05
CA GLN A 373 6.61 25.50 -15.66
C GLN A 373 6.84 25.34 -14.17
N TYR A 374 8.04 24.90 -13.82
CA TYR A 374 8.52 24.74 -12.45
C TYR A 374 9.88 25.41 -12.27
N THR A 375 10.02 26.19 -11.21
CA THR A 375 11.30 26.72 -10.75
C THR A 375 11.86 25.81 -9.65
N PRO A 376 13.10 25.30 -9.75
CA PRO A 376 13.73 24.56 -8.65
C PRO A 376 13.80 25.42 -7.39
N ASN A 377 13.56 24.83 -6.22
CA ASN A 377 13.83 25.49 -4.95
C ASN A 377 15.34 25.76 -4.81
N THR A 378 15.73 26.72 -3.97
CA THR A 378 17.14 27.07 -3.75
C THR A 378 17.59 26.81 -2.30
N TYR A 379 18.88 26.53 -2.12
CA TYR A 379 19.49 26.24 -0.82
C TYR A 379 20.83 26.96 -0.63
N THR A 380 21.31 26.91 0.61
CA THR A 380 22.59 27.47 1.04
C THR A 380 23.61 26.39 1.37
N ILE A 381 24.82 26.50 0.81
CA ILE A 381 25.97 25.68 1.15
C ILE A 381 26.97 26.51 1.95
N SER A 382 27.10 26.17 3.23
CA SER A 382 28.01 26.83 4.16
C SER A 382 29.35 26.12 4.25
N PHE A 383 30.44 26.85 4.49
CA PHE A 383 31.78 26.27 4.58
C PHE A 383 32.42 26.47 5.96
N ASN A 384 32.52 25.39 6.72
CA ASN A 384 33.29 25.36 7.96
C ASN A 384 34.74 24.96 7.67
N SER A 385 35.64 25.94 7.67
CA SER A 385 37.07 25.72 7.40
C SER A 385 37.82 24.95 8.50
N ASN A 386 37.16 24.55 9.60
CA ASN A 386 37.78 23.86 10.74
C ASN A 386 39.06 24.56 11.23
N GLY A 387 39.00 25.88 11.36
CA GLY A 387 40.10 26.73 11.81
C GLY A 387 41.11 27.12 10.71
N GLY A 388 40.77 26.95 9.43
CA GLY A 388 41.47 27.56 8.30
C GLY A 388 40.94 28.96 7.97
N SER A 389 41.44 29.57 6.90
CA SER A 389 40.92 30.84 6.38
C SER A 389 39.42 30.76 6.04
N GLN A 390 38.72 31.89 6.16
CA GLN A 390 37.29 31.97 5.86
C GLN A 390 37.02 31.64 4.38
N VAL A 391 35.91 30.92 4.15
CA VAL A 391 35.36 30.61 2.84
C VAL A 391 33.93 31.19 2.82
N ILE A 392 33.54 31.76 1.68
CA ILE A 392 32.23 32.40 1.54
C ILE A 392 31.20 31.33 1.21
N ASP A 393 30.07 31.36 1.90
CA ASP A 393 28.94 30.46 1.68
C ASP A 393 28.29 30.72 0.31
N LEU A 394 27.80 29.66 -0.33
CA LEU A 394 27.04 29.75 -1.58
C LEU A 394 25.54 29.81 -1.24
N THR A 395 24.84 30.87 -1.67
CA THR A 395 23.39 31.02 -1.51
C THR A 395 22.67 30.85 -2.85
N ASP A 396 21.36 30.68 -2.81
CA ASP A 396 20.49 30.60 -3.99
C ASP A 396 20.86 29.48 -4.98
N ILE A 397 21.38 28.36 -4.45
CA ILE A 397 21.78 27.23 -5.29
C ILE A 397 20.56 26.37 -5.59
N ASN A 398 20.24 26.24 -6.88
CA ASN A 398 19.11 25.43 -7.35
C ASN A 398 19.22 23.96 -6.87
N TYR A 399 18.08 23.42 -6.47
CA TYR A 399 17.89 22.01 -6.19
C TYR A 399 18.43 21.14 -7.34
N ASN A 400 19.05 20.02 -6.97
CA ASN A 400 19.54 19.00 -7.89
C ASN A 400 20.63 19.52 -8.85
N THR A 401 21.48 20.44 -8.37
CA THR A 401 22.63 20.95 -9.12
C THR A 401 23.94 20.73 -8.35
N THR A 402 25.04 20.56 -9.08
CA THR A 402 26.40 20.56 -8.52
C THR A 402 26.85 22.00 -8.24
N ILE A 403 27.71 22.17 -7.24
CA ILE A 403 28.36 23.46 -6.96
C ILE A 403 29.82 23.46 -7.43
N THR A 404 30.33 24.65 -7.75
CA THR A 404 31.77 24.81 -8.08
C THR A 404 32.59 24.76 -6.80
N GLU A 405 33.73 24.07 -6.83
CA GLU A 405 34.66 24.00 -5.71
C GLU A 405 35.20 25.39 -5.34
N PRO A 406 35.10 25.82 -4.07
CA PRO A 406 35.65 27.10 -3.65
C PRO A 406 37.18 27.06 -3.61
N VAL A 407 37.81 28.23 -3.59
CA VAL A 407 39.26 28.31 -3.37
C VAL A 407 39.63 27.61 -2.06
N ALA A 408 40.58 26.67 -2.13
CA ALA A 408 41.01 25.89 -0.98
C ALA A 408 41.44 26.82 0.18
N PRO A 409 40.88 26.64 1.39
CA PRO A 409 41.29 27.44 2.54
C PRO A 409 42.75 27.13 2.90
N THR A 410 43.35 28.02 3.69
CA THR A 410 44.71 27.82 4.21
C THR A 410 44.72 27.71 5.72
N LYS A 411 45.59 26.85 6.26
CA LYS A 411 45.80 26.68 7.70
C LYS A 411 47.28 26.45 7.97
N SER A 412 47.90 27.34 8.76
CA SER A 412 49.35 27.32 9.00
C SER A 412 49.80 25.98 9.60
N GLY A 413 50.78 25.33 8.96
CA GLY A 413 51.32 24.03 9.39
C GLY A 413 50.51 22.80 8.93
N TYR A 414 49.50 22.97 8.07
CA TYR A 414 48.64 21.89 7.59
C TYR A 414 48.47 21.92 6.06
N VAL A 415 48.20 20.75 5.48
CA VAL A 415 47.78 20.56 4.09
C VAL A 415 46.27 20.35 4.06
N PHE A 416 45.58 21.06 3.16
CA PHE A 416 44.14 20.92 2.94
C PHE A 416 43.85 19.55 2.30
N GLY A 417 42.93 18.80 2.91
CA GLY A 417 42.59 17.43 2.54
C GLY A 417 41.19 17.26 1.95
N GLY A 418 40.54 18.35 1.55
CA GLY A 418 39.21 18.36 0.94
C GLY A 418 38.07 18.76 1.87
N TRP A 419 36.87 18.81 1.29
CA TRP A 419 35.61 19.13 1.96
C TRP A 419 34.81 17.86 2.27
N TYR A 420 34.13 17.84 3.41
CA TYR A 420 33.40 16.68 3.94
C TYR A 420 31.99 17.10 4.35
N VAL A 421 31.00 16.23 4.22
CA VAL A 421 29.59 16.53 4.54
C VAL A 421 29.29 16.44 6.03
N ASP A 422 30.14 15.76 6.79
CA ASP A 422 30.01 15.51 8.22
C ASP A 422 31.17 16.11 9.02
N GLN A 423 30.92 16.44 10.28
CA GLN A 423 31.91 17.06 11.16
C GLN A 423 33.02 16.07 11.56
N GLU A 424 32.75 14.78 11.50
CA GLU A 424 33.66 13.68 11.78
C GLU A 424 34.66 13.43 10.64
N LEU A 425 34.47 14.10 9.49
CA LEU A 425 35.34 14.06 8.31
C LEU A 425 35.47 12.65 7.72
N THR A 426 34.35 11.95 7.64
CA THR A 426 34.25 10.57 7.17
C THR A 426 33.78 10.46 5.72
N THR A 427 32.88 11.36 5.29
CA THR A 427 32.27 11.36 3.96
C THR A 427 32.68 12.61 3.20
N THR A 428 33.45 12.44 2.13
CA THR A 428 33.89 13.54 1.27
C THR A 428 32.74 14.10 0.45
N TRP A 429 32.71 15.42 0.27
CA TRP A 429 31.89 16.06 -0.75
C TRP A 429 32.66 16.10 -2.09
N ASN A 430 32.07 15.55 -3.14
CA ASN A 430 32.62 15.56 -4.49
C ASN A 430 31.90 16.60 -5.36
N PHE A 431 32.56 17.71 -5.66
CA PHE A 431 31.99 18.82 -6.44
C PHE A 431 31.59 18.47 -7.88
N ASN A 432 31.99 17.30 -8.41
CA ASN A 432 31.60 16.85 -9.75
C ASN A 432 30.34 15.98 -9.77
N THR A 433 30.00 15.34 -8.65
CA THR A 433 28.91 14.34 -8.59
C THR A 433 27.85 14.68 -7.56
N ASP A 434 28.23 15.35 -6.48
CA ASP A 434 27.33 15.62 -5.38
C ASP A 434 26.48 16.85 -5.71
N ILE A 435 25.19 16.70 -5.44
CA ILE A 435 24.15 17.66 -5.78
C ILE A 435 23.56 18.28 -4.53
N VAL A 436 23.13 19.52 -4.64
CA VAL A 436 22.49 20.25 -3.55
C VAL A 436 21.01 19.83 -3.45
N THR A 437 20.66 19.23 -2.32
CA THR A 437 19.29 18.78 -2.03
C THR A 437 18.67 19.45 -0.79
N GLU A 438 19.48 20.15 -0.01
CA GLU A 438 19.10 20.81 1.24
C GLU A 438 20.19 21.83 1.63
N ASP A 439 19.90 22.67 2.62
CA ASP A 439 20.93 23.48 3.27
C ASP A 439 22.00 22.56 3.88
N LYS A 440 23.28 22.81 3.57
CA LYS A 440 24.37 21.92 3.98
C LYS A 440 25.59 22.71 4.42
N THR A 441 26.27 22.19 5.44
CA THR A 441 27.59 22.69 5.85
C THR A 441 28.66 21.69 5.44
N LEU A 442 29.69 22.16 4.72
CA LEU A 442 30.85 21.37 4.35
C LEU A 442 32.04 21.69 5.28
N PHE A 443 32.74 20.65 5.73
CA PHE A 443 33.80 20.73 6.72
C PHE A 443 35.17 20.44 6.11
N ALA A 444 36.13 21.34 6.33
CA ALA A 444 37.49 21.17 5.82
C ALA A 444 38.27 20.12 6.62
N LYS A 445 38.95 19.20 5.91
CA LYS A 445 39.92 18.27 6.52
C LYS A 445 41.34 18.78 6.39
N TRP A 446 42.14 18.52 7.41
CA TRP A 446 43.53 18.98 7.51
C TRP A 446 44.45 17.83 7.89
N SER A 447 45.59 17.72 7.21
CA SER A 447 46.70 16.84 7.61
C SER A 447 47.91 17.67 7.97
N LEU A 448 48.65 17.29 9.02
CA LEU A 448 49.83 18.04 9.45
C LEU A 448 50.87 18.06 8.32
N TYR A 449 51.43 19.23 8.01
CA TYR A 449 52.45 19.34 6.98
C TYR A 449 53.76 18.71 7.48
N ASN A 450 54.14 17.57 6.92
CA ASN A 450 55.41 16.89 7.22
C ASN A 450 56.34 17.03 6.00
N PRO A 451 57.35 17.91 6.03
CA PRO A 451 58.28 18.03 4.90
C PRO A 451 59.04 16.72 4.69
N PRO A 452 59.33 16.32 3.44
CA PRO A 452 60.05 15.08 3.18
C PRO A 452 61.40 15.08 3.88
N PHE A 453 61.67 14.02 4.65
CA PHE A 453 63.00 13.74 5.18
C PHE A 453 63.93 13.46 4.00
N VAL A 454 65.01 14.24 3.86
CA VAL A 454 66.00 14.08 2.79
C VAL A 454 67.15 13.19 3.31
N PRO A 455 67.22 11.89 2.96
CA PRO A 455 68.39 11.07 3.28
C PRO A 455 69.60 11.45 2.40
N PRO A 456 70.83 11.28 2.90
CA PRO A 456 72.04 11.65 2.16
C PRO A 456 72.26 10.79 0.90
N TYR A 457 72.63 11.48 -0.18
CA TYR A 457 72.86 10.97 -1.54
C TYR A 457 73.89 9.84 -1.65
N VAL A 458 73.56 8.79 -2.43
CA VAL A 458 74.50 7.77 -2.92
C VAL A 458 74.30 7.60 -4.45
N PRO A 459 75.36 7.70 -5.28
CA PRO A 459 75.26 7.57 -6.74
C PRO A 459 75.19 6.11 -7.24
N PRO A 460 74.73 5.89 -8.49
CA PRO A 460 74.12 4.64 -8.95
C PRO A 460 75.12 3.65 -9.58
N VAL A 461 74.77 2.36 -9.53
CA VAL A 461 75.34 1.32 -10.39
C VAL A 461 74.20 0.67 -11.18
N VAL A 462 74.43 0.59 -12.49
CA VAL A 462 73.57 0.06 -13.55
C VAL A 462 73.84 -1.43 -13.70
N GLU A 463 72.81 -2.27 -13.83
CA GLU A 463 72.74 -3.30 -14.89
C GLU A 463 71.36 -3.98 -14.96
N GLN A 464 71.09 -4.48 -16.17
CA GLN A 464 69.78 -4.71 -16.78
C GLN A 464 69.16 -6.09 -16.49
N GLU A 465 67.83 -6.07 -16.47
CA GLU A 465 66.82 -7.00 -16.98
C GLU A 465 67.04 -8.52 -16.91
N VAL A 466 66.14 -9.18 -16.16
CA VAL A 466 65.71 -10.57 -16.36
C VAL A 466 64.19 -10.62 -16.22
N GLU A 467 63.52 -11.13 -17.25
CA GLU A 467 62.11 -11.55 -17.28
C GLU A 467 61.88 -12.71 -16.29
N ASP A 468 60.85 -12.64 -15.45
CA ASP A 468 59.62 -13.45 -15.60
C ASP A 468 58.70 -13.37 -14.37
N THR A 469 57.40 -13.52 -14.64
CA THR A 469 56.29 -13.98 -13.78
C THR A 469 55.46 -13.00 -12.90
N GLU A 470 54.15 -13.20 -13.07
CA GLU A 470 53.02 -13.15 -12.12
C GLU A 470 52.25 -11.83 -11.82
N ASP A 471 50.95 -11.93 -12.15
CA ASP A 471 49.78 -11.49 -11.39
C ASP A 471 49.72 -10.06 -10.86
N ILE A 472 48.99 -9.21 -11.60
CA ILE A 472 48.43 -7.97 -11.06
C ILE A 472 47.07 -8.29 -10.43
N LYS A 473 47.09 -8.49 -9.11
CA LYS A 473 45.95 -8.26 -8.23
C LYS A 473 45.58 -6.77 -8.28
N SER A 474 44.30 -6.48 -8.53
CA SER A 474 43.72 -5.14 -8.36
C SER A 474 43.59 -4.81 -6.87
N GLU A 475 44.34 -3.84 -6.38
CA GLU A 475 44.22 -3.32 -5.01
C GLU A 475 43.19 -2.16 -4.94
N ASN A 476 42.03 -2.49 -4.34
CA ASN A 476 41.33 -1.78 -3.27
C ASN A 476 41.48 -0.25 -3.12
N GLU A 477 40.39 0.45 -3.47
CA GLU A 477 40.02 1.77 -2.95
C GLU A 477 39.31 1.61 -1.57
N PRO A 478 39.45 2.53 -0.59
CA PRO A 478 38.91 2.30 0.75
C PRO A 478 37.40 2.56 0.78
N GLU A 479 36.63 1.48 0.96
CA GLU A 479 35.17 1.49 1.03
C GLU A 479 34.64 2.19 2.30
N ALA A 480 33.57 2.99 2.16
CA ALA A 480 32.80 3.57 3.25
C ALA A 480 32.30 2.49 4.25
N PRO A 481 32.01 2.83 5.52
CA PRO A 481 31.50 1.87 6.50
C PRO A 481 30.17 1.30 6.01
N VAL A 482 30.16 0.02 5.67
CA VAL A 482 28.97 -0.69 5.24
C VAL A 482 28.12 -1.00 6.47
N GLU A 483 26.94 -0.39 6.56
CA GLU A 483 25.98 -0.69 7.64
C GLU A 483 25.63 -2.18 7.61
N LYS A 484 25.62 -2.82 8.78
CA LYS A 484 25.42 -4.26 8.89
C LYS A 484 23.92 -4.56 9.00
N TYR A 485 23.34 -5.12 7.95
CA TYR A 485 21.91 -5.42 7.86
C TYR A 485 21.54 -6.80 8.39
N PHE A 486 22.49 -7.75 8.38
CA PHE A 486 22.21 -9.15 8.70
C PHE A 486 23.19 -9.72 9.71
N THR A 487 22.67 -10.64 10.53
CA THR A 487 23.39 -11.23 11.66
C THR A 487 24.28 -12.42 11.30
N ASP A 488 24.14 -13.00 10.10
CA ASP A 488 24.78 -14.26 9.70
C ASP A 488 25.67 -14.16 8.45
N ILE A 489 26.17 -12.96 8.15
CA ILE A 489 27.05 -12.71 6.99
C ILE A 489 28.47 -12.28 7.37
N ASP A 490 28.79 -12.16 8.66
CA ASP A 490 30.12 -11.75 9.12
C ASP A 490 31.23 -12.66 8.61
N GLY A 491 32.24 -12.08 7.97
CA GLY A 491 33.36 -12.79 7.37
C GLY A 491 32.98 -13.64 6.15
N HIS A 492 31.76 -13.51 5.64
CA HIS A 492 31.34 -14.18 4.42
C HIS A 492 31.93 -13.45 3.20
N TRP A 493 32.37 -14.18 2.19
CA TRP A 493 33.00 -13.59 0.99
C TRP A 493 32.10 -12.56 0.25
N ALA A 494 30.77 -12.69 0.42
CA ALA A 494 29.76 -11.81 -0.18
C ALA A 494 29.21 -10.74 0.78
N GLU A 495 29.77 -10.60 1.99
CA GLU A 495 29.26 -9.70 3.04
C GLU A 495 29.04 -8.27 2.54
N ASN A 496 30.06 -7.65 1.96
CA ASN A 496 30.00 -6.27 1.49
C ASN A 496 28.94 -6.09 0.40
N ILE A 497 28.86 -7.01 -0.56
CA ILE A 497 27.90 -6.96 -1.66
C ILE A 497 26.47 -7.11 -1.13
N ILE A 498 26.24 -8.06 -0.22
CA ILE A 498 24.92 -8.29 0.38
C ILE A 498 24.46 -7.03 1.12
N ASN A 499 25.32 -6.44 1.96
CA ASN A 499 24.96 -5.23 2.69
C ASN A 499 24.76 -4.02 1.76
N ARG A 500 25.55 -3.85 0.69
CA ARG A 500 25.36 -2.77 -0.30
C ARG A 500 24.00 -2.86 -0.99
N LEU A 501 23.60 -4.06 -1.40
CA LEU A 501 22.29 -4.26 -2.01
C LEU A 501 21.15 -4.14 -0.98
N ALA A 502 21.38 -4.51 0.29
CA ALA A 502 20.41 -4.32 1.36
C ALA A 502 20.20 -2.84 1.71
N GLN A 503 21.27 -2.05 1.75
CA GLN A 503 21.21 -0.60 1.95
C GLN A 503 20.37 0.10 0.89
N LYS A 504 20.41 -0.38 -0.35
CA LYS A 504 19.59 0.12 -1.46
C LYS A 504 18.16 -0.45 -1.47
N GLY A 505 17.77 -1.24 -0.47
CA GLY A 505 16.45 -1.87 -0.38
C GLY A 505 16.21 -2.97 -1.42
N ILE A 506 17.26 -3.46 -2.09
CA ILE A 506 17.16 -4.46 -3.16
C ILE A 506 17.07 -5.87 -2.58
N LEU A 507 17.93 -6.16 -1.58
CA LEU A 507 17.96 -7.45 -0.89
C LEU A 507 17.35 -7.38 0.50
N HIS A 508 16.44 -8.30 0.78
CA HIS A 508 15.83 -8.47 2.10
C HIS A 508 16.23 -9.82 2.71
N GLY A 509 16.41 -9.81 4.03
CA GLY A 509 16.60 -11.00 4.85
C GLY A 509 15.28 -11.59 5.34
N TYR A 510 15.39 -12.61 6.19
CA TYR A 510 14.28 -13.17 6.94
C TYR A 510 13.91 -12.28 8.14
N GLU A 511 12.69 -12.41 8.65
CA GLU A 511 12.19 -11.63 9.80
C GLU A 511 13.05 -11.75 11.06
N ASN A 512 13.83 -12.82 11.18
CA ASN A 512 14.77 -13.05 12.29
C ASN A 512 16.11 -12.33 12.13
N GLY A 513 16.25 -11.43 11.16
CA GLY A 513 17.48 -10.64 10.92
C GLY A 513 18.63 -11.43 10.28
N ARG A 514 18.35 -12.60 9.70
CA ARG A 514 19.32 -13.40 8.93
C ARG A 514 19.14 -13.20 7.43
N TYR A 515 20.22 -13.26 6.66
CA TYR A 515 20.17 -13.33 5.21
C TYR A 515 20.23 -14.76 4.68
N GLY A 516 20.95 -15.67 5.35
CA GLY A 516 21.17 -17.03 4.86
C GLY A 516 22.00 -17.09 3.58
N PRO A 517 23.26 -16.58 3.55
CA PRO A 517 24.04 -16.43 2.32
C PRO A 517 24.31 -17.76 1.58
N ASN A 518 24.40 -18.87 2.32
CA ASN A 518 24.63 -20.21 1.75
C ASN A 518 23.34 -20.98 1.45
N ASP A 519 22.17 -20.42 1.76
CA ASP A 519 20.88 -21.05 1.40
C ASP A 519 20.65 -20.90 -0.10
N PHE A 520 19.99 -21.91 -0.70
CA PHE A 520 19.64 -21.86 -2.12
C PHE A 520 18.45 -20.94 -2.37
N ILE A 521 18.54 -20.12 -3.41
CA ILE A 521 17.42 -19.27 -3.82
C ILE A 521 16.33 -20.13 -4.47
N GLN A 522 15.08 -19.85 -4.10
CA GLN A 522 13.91 -20.47 -4.73
C GLN A 522 13.37 -19.59 -5.85
N ARG A 523 12.73 -20.21 -6.85
CA ARG A 523 12.24 -19.52 -8.06
C ARG A 523 11.29 -18.36 -7.77
N HIS A 524 10.41 -18.50 -6.77
CA HIS A 524 9.46 -17.44 -6.41
C HIS A 524 10.14 -16.22 -5.76
N HIS A 525 11.27 -16.40 -5.06
CA HIS A 525 12.03 -15.30 -4.48
C HIS A 525 12.65 -14.43 -5.58
N LEU A 526 13.16 -15.04 -6.66
CA LEU A 526 13.65 -14.28 -7.81
C LEU A 526 12.51 -13.50 -8.49
N ALA A 527 11.32 -14.10 -8.62
CA ALA A 527 10.18 -13.43 -9.23
C ALA A 527 9.80 -12.14 -8.48
N LEU A 528 9.73 -12.21 -7.15
CA LEU A 528 9.51 -11.05 -6.29
C LEU A 528 10.62 -10.00 -6.44
N LEU A 529 11.88 -10.44 -6.48
CA LEU A 529 13.03 -9.55 -6.59
C LEU A 529 13.04 -8.78 -7.92
N ILE A 530 12.82 -9.46 -9.05
CA ILE A 530 12.80 -8.82 -10.37
C ILE A 530 11.64 -7.80 -10.47
N ASN A 531 10.47 -8.12 -9.92
CA ASN A 531 9.34 -7.17 -9.89
C ASN A 531 9.60 -5.92 -9.04
N ARG A 532 10.57 -5.95 -8.12
CA ARG A 532 11.01 -4.73 -7.40
C ARG A 532 11.98 -3.89 -8.22
N LEU A 533 12.74 -4.53 -9.10
CA LEU A 533 13.80 -3.87 -9.89
C LEU A 533 13.29 -3.29 -11.20
N ILE A 534 12.31 -3.93 -11.84
CA ILE A 534 11.85 -3.55 -13.18
C ILE A 534 10.33 -3.67 -13.27
N LYS A 535 9.71 -2.68 -13.92
CA LYS A 535 8.32 -2.77 -14.37
C LYS A 535 8.28 -3.32 -15.79
N PHE A 536 7.41 -4.29 -16.05
CA PHE A 536 7.24 -4.90 -17.36
C PHE A 536 5.99 -4.39 -18.04
N ASP A 537 6.11 -4.03 -19.31
CA ASP A 537 4.94 -3.89 -20.17
C ASP A 537 4.36 -5.27 -20.48
N ALA A 538 3.04 -5.42 -20.41
CA ALA A 538 2.39 -6.67 -20.75
C ALA A 538 2.46 -6.89 -22.27
N ILE A 539 3.18 -7.92 -22.70
CA ILE A 539 3.31 -8.29 -24.12
C ILE A 539 2.35 -9.44 -24.51
N ARG A 540 1.73 -10.09 -23.51
CA ARG A 540 0.74 -11.16 -23.68
C ARG A 540 -0.11 -11.34 -22.43
N GLU A 541 -1.26 -12.00 -22.59
CA GLU A 541 -2.07 -12.43 -21.45
C GLU A 541 -1.32 -13.49 -20.62
N ALA A 542 -1.43 -13.36 -19.30
CA ALA A 542 -0.93 -14.36 -18.36
C ALA A 542 -1.88 -15.55 -18.27
N VAL A 543 -1.32 -16.75 -18.12
CA VAL A 543 -2.05 -17.96 -17.81
C VAL A 543 -1.51 -18.52 -16.51
N SER A 544 -2.37 -18.64 -15.50
CA SER A 544 -2.00 -19.17 -14.19
C SER A 544 -1.33 -20.54 -14.32
N PHE A 545 -0.21 -20.70 -13.62
CA PHE A 545 0.43 -22.00 -13.47
C PHE A 545 -0.38 -22.87 -12.50
N GLU A 546 -0.52 -24.16 -12.82
CA GLU A 546 -1.31 -25.11 -12.02
C GLU A 546 -0.81 -25.23 -10.58
N ASP A 547 0.48 -25.03 -10.35
CA ASP A 547 1.15 -25.14 -9.04
C ASP A 547 1.39 -23.78 -8.36
N VAL A 548 0.84 -22.70 -8.89
CA VAL A 548 0.86 -21.36 -8.27
C VAL A 548 -0.58 -20.87 -8.12
N PRO A 549 -1.29 -21.22 -7.02
CA PRO A 549 -2.65 -20.76 -6.80
C PRO A 549 -2.71 -19.24 -6.59
N ALA A 550 -3.86 -18.63 -6.85
CA ALA A 550 -4.06 -17.17 -6.75
C ALA A 550 -3.73 -16.58 -5.37
N ASN A 551 -3.80 -17.39 -4.31
CA ASN A 551 -3.44 -17.00 -2.94
C ASN A 551 -1.95 -17.19 -2.60
N HIS A 552 -1.12 -17.66 -3.55
CA HIS A 552 0.32 -17.80 -3.33
C HIS A 552 0.96 -16.40 -3.19
N PRO A 553 1.84 -16.15 -2.20
CA PRO A 553 2.38 -14.80 -1.94
C PRO A 553 3.12 -14.16 -3.12
N SER A 554 3.65 -14.98 -4.03
CA SER A 554 4.35 -14.52 -5.23
C SER A 554 3.51 -14.63 -6.51
N TYR A 555 2.20 -14.91 -6.41
CA TYR A 555 1.33 -15.15 -7.57
C TYR A 555 1.40 -14.01 -8.58
N SER A 556 1.14 -12.77 -8.16
CA SER A 556 1.16 -11.60 -9.04
C SER A 556 2.54 -11.36 -9.66
N ALA A 557 3.62 -11.49 -8.86
CA ALA A 557 4.97 -11.31 -9.38
C ALA A 557 5.33 -12.34 -10.46
N ILE A 558 4.88 -13.59 -10.30
CA ILE A 558 5.06 -14.65 -11.29
C ILE A 558 4.25 -14.35 -12.56
N LEU A 559 2.99 -13.91 -12.43
CA LEU A 559 2.18 -13.53 -13.58
C LEU A 559 2.74 -12.32 -14.32
N ASN A 560 3.23 -11.30 -13.62
CA ASN A 560 3.85 -10.12 -14.24
C ASN A 560 5.06 -10.51 -15.10
N LEU A 561 5.92 -11.40 -14.60
CA LEU A 561 7.04 -11.91 -15.40
C LEU A 561 6.56 -12.71 -16.61
N GLN A 562 5.46 -13.45 -16.50
CA GLN A 562 4.90 -14.19 -17.62
C GLN A 562 4.28 -13.24 -18.66
N GLN A 563 3.54 -12.22 -18.23
CA GLN A 563 2.95 -11.17 -19.07
C GLN A 563 4.03 -10.37 -19.80
N GLY A 564 5.13 -10.06 -19.12
CA GLY A 564 6.30 -9.40 -19.69
C GLY A 564 7.17 -10.29 -20.59
N GLY A 565 6.77 -11.55 -20.83
CA GLY A 565 7.53 -12.47 -21.69
C GLY A 565 8.83 -13.00 -21.09
N VAL A 566 9.07 -12.76 -19.80
CA VAL A 566 10.32 -13.16 -19.13
C VAL A 566 10.34 -14.65 -18.83
N ILE A 567 9.20 -15.20 -18.41
CA ILE A 567 9.07 -16.62 -18.04
C ILE A 567 7.87 -17.30 -18.72
N ASP A 568 8.01 -18.60 -19.01
CA ASP A 568 6.95 -19.44 -19.60
C ASP A 568 6.54 -20.62 -18.72
N GLY A 569 7.31 -20.92 -17.67
CA GLY A 569 7.18 -22.15 -16.89
C GLY A 569 7.51 -23.43 -17.68
N TYR A 570 7.20 -24.58 -17.09
CA TYR A 570 7.41 -25.90 -17.68
C TYR A 570 6.10 -26.68 -17.64
N LYS A 571 5.49 -26.95 -18.81
CA LYS A 571 4.26 -27.74 -18.93
C LYS A 571 3.17 -27.28 -17.93
N ASN A 572 2.85 -25.98 -17.96
CA ASN A 572 1.89 -25.30 -17.08
C ASN A 572 2.26 -25.25 -15.58
N SER A 573 3.49 -25.58 -15.19
CA SER A 573 3.98 -25.43 -13.81
C SER A 573 5.16 -24.44 -13.71
N PHE A 574 5.24 -23.71 -12.61
CA PHE A 574 6.35 -22.79 -12.30
C PHE A 574 7.32 -23.33 -11.25
N HIS A 575 6.87 -24.22 -10.36
CA HIS A 575 7.62 -24.77 -9.23
C HIS A 575 8.16 -23.68 -8.29
N PRO A 576 7.29 -22.91 -7.61
CA PRO A 576 7.68 -21.72 -6.87
C PRO A 576 8.77 -22.00 -5.84
N SER A 577 8.65 -23.06 -5.05
CA SER A 577 9.64 -23.47 -4.03
C SER A 577 10.84 -24.26 -4.57
N GLY A 578 10.90 -24.51 -5.88
CA GLY A 578 12.03 -25.18 -6.51
C GLY A 578 13.29 -24.33 -6.43
N GLN A 579 14.44 -24.99 -6.26
CA GLN A 579 15.75 -24.32 -6.30
C GLN A 579 16.03 -23.81 -7.71
N LEU A 580 16.46 -22.55 -7.81
CA LEU A 580 16.80 -21.93 -9.08
C LEU A 580 18.20 -22.36 -9.52
N THR A 581 18.35 -22.78 -10.77
CA THR A 581 19.67 -23.11 -11.35
C THR A 581 20.34 -21.89 -11.99
N LEU A 582 21.67 -21.93 -12.18
CA LEU A 582 22.41 -20.83 -12.82
C LEU A 582 21.94 -20.57 -14.26
N GLY A 583 21.64 -21.62 -15.02
CA GLY A 583 21.09 -21.50 -16.38
C GLY A 583 19.72 -20.83 -16.42
N GLU A 584 18.85 -21.13 -15.45
CA GLU A 584 17.54 -20.48 -15.31
C GLU A 584 17.67 -19.02 -14.88
N LEU A 585 18.57 -18.72 -13.93
CA LEU A 585 18.88 -17.36 -13.52
C LEU A 585 19.35 -16.53 -14.73
N ALA A 586 20.33 -17.05 -15.49
CA ALA A 586 20.89 -16.34 -16.64
C ALA A 586 19.83 -16.01 -17.70
N LYS A 587 18.98 -16.98 -18.06
CA LYS A 587 17.87 -16.75 -18.99
C LYS A 587 16.90 -15.69 -18.49
N ILE A 588 16.51 -15.76 -17.21
CA ILE A 588 15.59 -14.78 -16.61
C ILE A 588 16.19 -13.38 -16.62
N LEU A 589 17.46 -13.22 -16.25
CA LEU A 589 18.11 -11.90 -16.21
C LEU A 589 18.26 -11.30 -17.61
N VAL A 590 18.68 -12.07 -18.60
CA VAL A 590 18.80 -11.59 -19.99
C VAL A 590 17.46 -11.10 -20.51
N ASN A 591 16.40 -11.87 -20.30
CA ASN A 591 15.05 -11.51 -20.73
C ASN A 591 14.50 -10.31 -19.94
N ALA A 592 14.64 -10.30 -18.62
CA ALA A 592 14.09 -9.26 -17.76
C ALA A 592 14.72 -7.89 -18.03
N PHE A 593 16.03 -7.85 -18.29
CA PHE A 593 16.79 -6.62 -18.46
C PHE A 593 17.05 -6.27 -19.94
N ASN A 594 16.37 -6.95 -20.88
CA ASN A 594 16.52 -6.77 -22.32
C ASN A 594 18.01 -6.70 -22.74
N ILE A 595 18.80 -7.69 -22.34
CA ILE A 595 20.22 -7.77 -22.69
C ILE A 595 20.32 -8.41 -24.08
N GLU A 596 20.97 -7.70 -25.01
CA GLU A 596 21.23 -8.22 -26.35
C GLU A 596 22.13 -9.46 -26.26
N GLN A 597 21.72 -10.56 -26.89
CA GLN A 597 22.45 -11.81 -26.82
C GLN A 597 23.71 -11.75 -27.67
N ALA A 598 24.81 -12.26 -27.12
CA ALA A 598 26.09 -12.32 -27.80
C ALA A 598 26.00 -13.16 -29.09
N ASN A 599 26.74 -12.74 -30.13
CA ASN A 599 26.80 -13.47 -31.39
C ASN A 599 27.87 -14.57 -31.31
N ILE A 600 27.57 -15.63 -30.57
CA ILE A 600 28.52 -16.69 -30.25
C ILE A 600 28.51 -17.74 -31.36
N THR A 601 29.70 -18.07 -31.88
CA THR A 601 29.90 -19.13 -32.86
C THR A 601 30.43 -20.39 -32.19
N GLY A 602 29.61 -21.44 -32.11
CA GLY A 602 29.98 -22.73 -31.51
C GLY A 602 28.76 -23.54 -31.04
N GLU A 603 28.79 -24.87 -31.21
CA GLU A 603 27.72 -25.77 -30.78
C GLU A 603 27.98 -26.29 -29.36
N ASN A 604 27.38 -25.66 -28.35
CA ASN A 604 27.14 -26.29 -27.06
C ASN A 604 25.64 -26.62 -26.95
N PRO A 605 25.26 -27.90 -26.74
CA PRO A 605 23.87 -28.32 -26.79
C PRO A 605 23.04 -27.91 -25.57
N HIS A 606 23.64 -27.29 -24.54
CA HIS A 606 22.90 -26.88 -23.36
C HIS A 606 22.00 -25.69 -23.65
N TRP A 607 20.70 -25.80 -23.35
CA TRP A 607 19.69 -24.78 -23.67
C TRP A 607 19.99 -23.40 -23.09
N SER A 608 20.73 -23.35 -21.96
CA SER A 608 21.07 -22.09 -21.29
C SER A 608 22.38 -21.46 -21.79
N TYR A 609 23.13 -22.13 -22.67
CA TYR A 609 24.51 -21.79 -23.00
C TYR A 609 24.64 -20.33 -23.48
N LEU A 610 23.81 -19.93 -24.43
CA LEU A 610 23.82 -18.58 -25.00
C LEU A 610 23.58 -17.50 -23.94
N TYR A 611 22.66 -17.74 -22.99
CA TYR A 611 22.38 -16.80 -21.91
C TYR A 611 23.54 -16.69 -20.92
N THR A 612 24.08 -17.83 -20.49
CA THR A 612 25.21 -17.85 -19.54
C THR A 612 26.46 -17.22 -20.13
N GLN A 613 26.73 -17.46 -21.42
CA GLN A 613 27.88 -16.86 -22.10
C GLN A 613 27.69 -15.36 -22.37
N THR A 614 26.48 -14.93 -22.78
CA THR A 614 26.16 -13.50 -22.91
C THR A 614 26.46 -12.75 -21.61
N LEU A 615 26.05 -13.29 -20.46
CA LEU A 615 26.33 -12.66 -19.16
C LEU A 615 27.80 -12.81 -18.73
N SER A 616 28.52 -13.81 -19.22
CA SER A 616 29.95 -13.98 -18.98
C SER A 616 30.79 -12.95 -19.73
N GLU A 617 30.48 -12.70 -21.00
CA GLU A 617 31.14 -11.67 -21.82
C GLU A 617 30.94 -10.26 -21.25
N LEU A 618 29.83 -10.03 -20.54
CA LEU A 618 29.53 -8.78 -19.84
C LEU A 618 30.10 -8.74 -18.40
N GLU A 619 30.88 -9.74 -17.99
CA GLU A 619 31.45 -9.87 -16.64
C GLU A 619 30.40 -9.89 -15.50
N ILE A 620 29.16 -10.25 -15.83
CA ILE A 620 28.03 -10.36 -14.88
C ILE A 620 28.02 -11.72 -14.19
N ILE A 621 28.31 -12.79 -14.92
CA ILE A 621 28.54 -14.15 -14.39
C ILE A 621 30.00 -14.49 -14.64
N LYS A 622 30.70 -15.07 -13.68
CA LYS A 622 32.11 -15.45 -13.88
C LYS A 622 32.21 -16.80 -14.60
N GLU A 623 33.27 -17.00 -15.38
CA GLU A 623 33.53 -18.28 -16.06
C GLU A 623 33.60 -19.44 -15.05
N GLU A 624 34.21 -19.23 -13.89
CA GLU A 624 34.30 -20.23 -12.80
C GLU A 624 32.92 -20.71 -12.31
N ASP A 625 31.90 -19.84 -12.29
CA ASP A 625 30.54 -20.21 -11.89
C ASP A 625 29.87 -21.08 -12.96
N ILE A 626 30.15 -20.82 -14.24
CA ILE A 626 29.66 -21.62 -15.37
C ILE A 626 30.32 -23.00 -15.36
N GLU A 627 31.64 -23.05 -15.15
CA GLU A 627 32.42 -24.30 -15.02
C GLU A 627 31.94 -25.15 -13.83
N ASN A 628 31.54 -24.51 -12.74
CA ASN A 628 30.95 -25.18 -11.59
C ASN A 628 29.59 -25.85 -11.92
N GLY A 629 28.95 -25.50 -13.03
CA GLY A 629 27.87 -26.26 -13.65
C GLY A 629 26.53 -25.51 -13.66
N VAL A 630 26.04 -25.23 -14.87
CA VAL A 630 24.82 -24.43 -15.12
C VAL A 630 23.51 -25.01 -14.56
N ASN A 631 23.47 -26.31 -14.26
CA ASN A 631 22.30 -26.97 -13.63
C ASN A 631 22.38 -27.01 -12.10
N LYS A 632 23.45 -26.48 -11.49
CA LYS A 632 23.55 -26.44 -10.03
C LYS A 632 22.66 -25.33 -9.46
N PRO A 633 22.05 -25.57 -8.28
CA PRO A 633 21.33 -24.55 -7.54
C PRO A 633 22.20 -23.33 -7.19
N VAL A 634 21.62 -22.14 -7.31
CA VAL A 634 22.28 -20.87 -6.98
C VAL A 634 22.07 -20.54 -5.50
N THR A 635 23.14 -20.20 -4.79
CA THR A 635 23.06 -19.69 -3.41
C THR A 635 22.63 -18.23 -3.40
N ARG A 636 22.05 -17.77 -2.29
CA ARG A 636 21.67 -16.36 -2.12
C ARG A 636 22.87 -15.42 -2.23
N ALA A 637 24.04 -15.81 -1.75
CA ALA A 637 25.28 -15.05 -1.92
C ALA A 637 25.73 -14.93 -3.38
N LEU A 638 25.67 -16.02 -4.15
CA LEU A 638 26.01 -15.98 -5.58
C LEU A 638 25.01 -15.12 -6.37
N LEU A 639 23.72 -15.20 -6.04
CA LEU A 639 22.71 -14.29 -6.61
C LEU A 639 23.04 -12.82 -6.31
N ALA A 640 23.48 -12.50 -5.09
CA ALA A 640 23.83 -11.14 -4.71
C ALA A 640 25.03 -10.59 -5.54
N ASP A 641 26.08 -11.38 -5.74
CA ASP A 641 27.23 -11.01 -6.59
C ASP A 641 26.80 -10.76 -8.04
N ILE A 642 26.03 -11.68 -8.63
CA ILE A 642 25.53 -11.55 -10.00
C ILE A 642 24.62 -10.33 -10.17
N LEU A 643 23.70 -10.09 -9.23
CA LEU A 643 22.81 -8.92 -9.28
C LEU A 643 23.59 -7.61 -9.12
N TYR A 644 24.58 -7.57 -8.24
CA TYR A 644 25.40 -6.38 -8.07
C TYR A 644 26.12 -6.01 -9.37
N ARG A 645 26.76 -6.98 -10.04
CA ARG A 645 27.41 -6.79 -11.34
C ARG A 645 26.43 -6.37 -12.43
N LEU A 646 25.27 -7.02 -12.49
CA LEU A 646 24.22 -6.69 -13.45
C LEU A 646 23.71 -5.25 -13.28
N LEU A 647 23.46 -4.82 -12.04
CA LEU A 647 22.93 -3.49 -11.77
C LEU A 647 24.00 -2.41 -12.00
N GLN A 648 25.28 -2.70 -11.73
CA GLN A 648 26.40 -1.85 -12.14
C GLN A 648 26.45 -1.70 -13.67
N TYR A 649 26.37 -2.82 -14.41
CA TYR A 649 26.34 -2.82 -15.88
C TYR A 649 25.17 -1.99 -16.43
N LYS A 650 24.00 -2.05 -15.80
CA LYS A 650 22.82 -1.26 -16.19
C LYS A 650 22.80 0.16 -15.63
N GLN A 651 23.83 0.58 -14.88
CA GLN A 651 23.94 1.89 -14.23
C GLN A 651 22.76 2.18 -13.28
N LEU A 652 22.27 1.15 -12.61
CA LEU A 652 21.13 1.23 -11.68
C LEU A 652 21.54 1.35 -10.21
N ILE A 653 22.84 1.18 -9.88
CA ILE A 653 23.34 1.28 -8.51
C ILE A 653 24.73 1.90 -8.39
#